data_AF-A0A9P7QKG2-F1
#
_entry.id   AF-A0A9P7QKG2-F1
#
_cell.length_a   1.000
_cell.length_b   1.000
_cell.length_c   1.000
_cell.angle_alpha   90.00
_cell.angle_beta   90.00
_cell.angle_gamma   90.00
#
_symmetry.space_group_name_H-M   'P 1'
#
loop_
_entity.id
_entity.type
_entity.pdbx_description
1 polymer ?
#
loop_
_entity_poly.entity_id
_entity_poly.type
_entity_poly.pdbx_seq_one_letter_code
_entity_poly.pdbx_strand_id
1 'polypeptide(L)'
;MPTIYSSLYSSFIRQGSTFAKSITTHGYAQSVVAATHPHVLNSQNRPVFGRRHPYRLGRLSNLHLHSAFHTERAGSQRAEQTSAQNHHGGLDAYYENLQISQAAAGEPENEWTQFEFPKRIEWKPSSSSVLHNDESAAAAEAAAEAAETVEALESRSVISAEDQAVLAHVDALLEREVEARKQLEATEDASDVKNSSSPPLSRVRTPVLESSRTPGAALDESSQVDAQSQTFADRLLKLSQDGQHVEIPAVFEAMVASGATPTASAYNALLSATMHLPIKRIEVVSKALDVFADMKRRRVAPDCDTYDILVGLLASRSLEVSHLKAALEVKRKRFGGMDQEGKFMLDSHELEYAILCEDDRLDLAIQLFGNSIDADVAMYSAETYHHLISACAVSERVSDMLRLFEHMESNKKPASSSLYSSMITAFAKNGNLVSAVECYTEYRDLAIAADKGRATTLRDRLDAEVYAAVINAYIVSDKDGGAKKFYDKIVSEYGERAAEYKEAMVRTGFVKGLINRQSYEKAFAWAQAVQAEARTLCLMDVATNAADNNALATATEVYNSIVADPQTVATPTVALLAMSIRTGDVASANKYWHLLSTCQATSSFIEPTAMYAVALIGSGQVVEGLVQSKAMFHRIRQSALQDPQSQVDAEIEEGVDFIRRYMDSRGIKDPRRDRAQQTASLAIRAGRVPAHAQTMDSTTSGGAPEPDGDFDPHAHNVDIQGSFRINQILESPLYDGASRVNDALECLHSMRRARTHPRYITYAKLITAASRREKAPMDLCLEILEFARTDVAPLYKYATVRFGWTAILDAMIGACLTLGHRERAENYHDELLHMGSRPSANTYGLYITTLKDAGKPVDEAGEALRIFHKAKADGVQPTAFLYNALIGKLGKARRIEECLLYFQEMRSLNVNLTSVTYGTVINALCRVGDYKMAEDLFHEMEAQVNYRPRPAPYNSIMQFFLTTKRDKAKVIQYYLRMQSRRIEPTSHTYKLLIDTHATLEPFDIAAADALVKTMHSSGQAQSVHYASLIHARGCILDDMDGAKKLFDTVVSDRLVRVDALLYQALFEAMVANHRVEETEAVLTQMRDHRVALSPYIANTLIRGWSAQNNVDKARQFFDAVPIYKREPSTYEAMTRAYLAAQQHENAEGVVEEMRRRGFPYAVAKKIIDLVRGGRSS
;
A
#
# COMPACT_ATOMS: atom_id res chain seq x y z
N MET A 1 -9.08 -66.69 -13.41
CA MET A 1 -7.71 -66.12 -13.49
C MET A 1 -7.80 -64.61 -13.73
N PRO A 2 -7.73 -63.75 -12.69
CA PRO A 2 -7.63 -62.30 -12.86
C PRO A 2 -6.30 -61.72 -12.34
N THR A 3 -5.72 -60.80 -13.12
CA THR A 3 -4.89 -59.63 -12.73
C THR A 3 -4.24 -59.62 -11.32
N ILE A 4 -2.92 -59.81 -11.28
CA ILE A 4 -2.06 -59.47 -10.10
C ILE A 4 -1.12 -58.29 -10.41
N TYR A 5 -0.59 -58.20 -11.64
CA TYR A 5 0.52 -57.31 -12.01
C TYR A 5 0.26 -55.79 -11.94
N SER A 6 -1.00 -55.33 -12.03
CA SER A 6 -1.31 -53.88 -11.95
C SER A 6 -1.10 -53.29 -10.54
N SER A 7 -1.16 -54.12 -9.50
CA SER A 7 -1.01 -53.68 -8.11
C SER A 7 0.41 -53.17 -7.81
N LEU A 8 1.43 -53.92 -8.26
CA LEU A 8 2.84 -53.63 -7.98
C LEU A 8 3.28 -52.28 -8.55
N TYR A 9 2.94 -51.98 -9.80
CA TYR A 9 3.30 -50.71 -10.45
C TYR A 9 2.69 -49.50 -9.72
N SER A 10 1.43 -49.61 -9.28
CA SER A 10 0.77 -48.57 -8.48
C SER A 10 1.41 -48.38 -7.09
N SER A 11 1.99 -49.46 -6.52
CA SER A 11 2.69 -49.39 -5.24
C SER A 11 4.06 -48.72 -5.35
N PHE A 12 4.75 -48.90 -6.49
CA PHE A 12 6.05 -48.29 -6.79
C PHE A 12 5.94 -46.76 -6.85
N ILE A 13 4.97 -46.23 -7.61
CA ILE A 13 4.70 -44.79 -7.71
C ILE A 13 4.29 -44.20 -6.34
N ARG A 14 3.53 -44.95 -5.52
CA ARG A 14 3.22 -44.54 -4.14
C ARG A 14 4.45 -44.49 -3.23
N GLN A 15 5.43 -45.39 -3.37
CA GLN A 15 6.68 -45.33 -2.61
C GLN A 15 7.64 -44.23 -3.11
N GLY A 16 7.64 -43.90 -4.40
CA GLY A 16 8.33 -42.71 -4.92
C GLY A 16 7.87 -41.41 -4.24
N SER A 17 6.58 -41.32 -3.87
CA SER A 17 6.03 -40.16 -3.16
C SER A 17 6.58 -39.93 -1.74
N THR A 18 7.25 -40.93 -1.15
CA THR A 18 7.97 -40.77 0.13
C THR A 18 9.32 -40.08 -0.05
N PHE A 19 9.91 -40.13 -1.24
CA PHE A 19 11.28 -39.65 -1.47
C PHE A 19 11.34 -38.19 -1.96
N ALA A 20 10.35 -37.75 -2.74
CA ALA A 20 10.15 -36.32 -3.02
C ALA A 20 10.02 -35.47 -1.73
N LYS A 21 9.62 -36.09 -0.62
CA LYS A 21 9.51 -35.45 0.71
C LYS A 21 10.84 -35.32 1.46
N SER A 22 11.87 -36.11 1.16
CA SER A 22 13.21 -35.92 1.72
C SER A 22 13.98 -34.81 0.99
N ILE A 23 14.05 -34.84 -0.35
CA ILE A 23 14.80 -33.84 -1.13
C ILE A 23 14.21 -32.42 -0.99
N THR A 24 12.90 -32.28 -0.78
CA THR A 24 12.26 -30.96 -0.60
C THR A 24 12.29 -30.41 0.84
N THR A 25 12.75 -31.18 1.83
CA THR A 25 12.65 -30.82 3.27
C THR A 25 14.01 -30.76 3.96
N HIS A 26 14.95 -29.96 3.43
CA HIS A 26 16.18 -29.59 4.15
C HIS A 26 15.88 -28.56 5.26
N GLY A 27 15.09 -28.98 6.26
CA GLY A 27 14.66 -28.15 7.38
C GLY A 27 13.47 -28.75 8.15
N TYR A 28 13.76 -29.23 9.38
CA TYR A 28 12.85 -29.82 10.37
C TYR A 28 12.43 -31.29 10.17
N ALA A 29 12.62 -32.07 11.23
CA ALA A 29 12.18 -33.45 11.37
C ALA A 29 10.65 -33.57 11.43
N GLN A 30 10.14 -34.78 11.16
CA GLN A 30 8.73 -35.12 11.28
C GLN A 30 8.46 -35.81 12.63
N SER A 31 7.89 -35.08 13.58
CA SER A 31 7.18 -35.67 14.73
C SER A 31 5.84 -36.25 14.26
N VAL A 32 5.46 -37.43 14.78
CA VAL A 32 4.36 -38.26 14.25
C VAL A 32 3.27 -38.46 15.31
N VAL A 33 2.03 -38.04 15.00
CA VAL A 33 0.83 -38.36 15.79
C VAL A 33 -0.35 -38.66 14.85
N ALA A 34 -1.12 -39.70 15.21
CA ALA A 34 -2.46 -40.13 14.75
C ALA A 34 -2.71 -40.47 13.26
N ALA A 35 -3.59 -41.47 13.05
CA ALA A 35 -4.18 -41.83 11.76
C ALA A 35 -5.47 -42.68 11.94
N THR A 36 -6.62 -42.13 11.52
CA THR A 36 -7.96 -42.74 11.33
C THR A 36 -8.75 -41.78 10.44
N HIS A 37 -9.53 -42.11 9.39
CA HIS A 37 -10.21 -43.35 8.94
C HIS A 37 -10.13 -43.51 7.39
N PRO A 38 -10.56 -44.65 6.79
CA PRO A 38 -10.55 -44.86 5.33
C PRO A 38 -11.94 -45.04 4.65
N HIS A 39 -12.00 -44.77 3.33
CA HIS A 39 -13.15 -44.94 2.40
C HIS A 39 -14.33 -43.94 2.61
N VAL A 40 -15.20 -43.62 1.64
CA VAL A 40 -15.76 -44.34 0.47
C VAL A 40 -15.71 -43.51 -0.85
N LEU A 41 -15.96 -44.16 -1.99
CA LEU A 41 -15.98 -43.62 -3.37
C LEU A 41 -17.23 -42.77 -3.69
N ASN A 42 -17.10 -41.83 -4.63
CA ASN A 42 -17.95 -41.85 -5.84
C ASN A 42 -17.42 -40.97 -6.99
N SER A 43 -17.82 -41.25 -8.23
CA SER A 43 -17.53 -40.43 -9.42
C SER A 43 -18.60 -40.62 -10.51
N GLN A 44 -19.12 -39.54 -11.11
CA GLN A 44 -19.84 -39.56 -12.40
C GLN A 44 -20.23 -38.17 -12.94
N ASN A 45 -20.54 -38.14 -14.25
CA ASN A 45 -21.41 -37.19 -14.98
C ASN A 45 -20.94 -35.75 -15.30
N ARG A 46 -20.24 -35.65 -16.44
CA ARG A 46 -20.63 -34.83 -17.62
C ARG A 46 -20.83 -35.83 -18.81
N PRO A 47 -21.45 -35.50 -19.98
CA PRO A 47 -21.44 -34.16 -20.62
C PRO A 47 -22.65 -33.74 -21.54
N VAL A 48 -22.64 -32.45 -21.96
CA VAL A 48 -22.82 -31.95 -23.36
C VAL A 48 -24.21 -31.67 -24.03
N PHE A 49 -24.18 -30.59 -24.85
CA PHE A 49 -25.06 -30.08 -25.95
C PHE A 49 -26.47 -29.50 -25.70
N GLY A 50 -26.74 -28.38 -26.40
CA GLY A 50 -28.09 -27.82 -26.62
C GLY A 50 -28.12 -26.33 -27.04
N ARG A 51 -28.10 -26.00 -28.35
CA ARG A 51 -28.45 -24.64 -28.87
C ARG A 51 -29.95 -24.56 -29.18
N ARG A 52 -30.62 -23.41 -28.93
CA ARG A 52 -31.59 -22.78 -29.86
C ARG A 52 -32.16 -21.42 -29.39
N HIS A 53 -32.04 -20.44 -30.28
CA HIS A 53 -32.97 -19.34 -30.54
C HIS A 53 -33.67 -19.64 -31.90
N PRO A 54 -34.59 -18.81 -32.45
CA PRO A 54 -35.19 -17.57 -31.94
C PRO A 54 -36.74 -17.63 -31.88
N TYR A 55 -37.40 -16.53 -31.50
CA TYR A 55 -38.30 -15.89 -32.47
C TYR A 55 -38.31 -14.35 -32.34
N ARG A 56 -39.42 -13.64 -32.63
CA ARG A 56 -39.33 -12.31 -33.27
C ARG A 56 -40.62 -11.47 -33.19
N LEU A 57 -40.43 -10.15 -33.42
CA LEU A 57 -41.42 -9.08 -33.65
C LEU A 57 -42.02 -8.42 -32.39
N GLY A 58 -42.14 -7.08 -32.32
CA GLY A 58 -41.46 -6.08 -33.16
C GLY A 58 -41.96 -4.63 -33.09
N ARG A 59 -41.13 -3.74 -33.68
CA ARG A 59 -41.46 -2.57 -34.53
C ARG A 59 -42.03 -1.30 -33.87
N LEU A 60 -41.77 -0.07 -34.35
CA LEU A 60 -40.78 0.57 -35.27
C LEU A 60 -40.85 2.10 -34.93
N SER A 61 -39.76 2.82 -34.62
CA SER A 61 -38.80 3.53 -35.51
C SER A 61 -39.33 4.70 -36.35
N ASN A 62 -38.53 5.77 -36.46
CA ASN A 62 -38.33 6.64 -37.64
C ASN A 62 -37.11 7.56 -37.37
N LEU A 63 -36.24 7.97 -38.31
CA LEU A 63 -35.75 7.43 -39.60
C LEU A 63 -34.53 8.31 -39.98
N HIS A 64 -33.31 7.82 -40.23
CA HIS A 64 -32.72 7.22 -41.46
C HIS A 64 -31.42 6.46 -41.07
N LEU A 65 -30.68 5.66 -41.86
CA LEU A 65 -30.39 5.47 -43.31
C LEU A 65 -29.31 6.43 -43.88
N HIS A 66 -28.35 5.97 -44.71
CA HIS A 66 -28.48 4.92 -45.75
C HIS A 66 -27.22 4.02 -45.96
N SER A 67 -27.32 2.92 -46.72
CA SER A 67 -26.22 1.95 -46.99
C SER A 67 -26.42 1.08 -48.26
N ALA A 68 -25.33 0.71 -48.96
CA ALA A 68 -25.28 -0.30 -50.05
C ALA A 68 -23.95 -1.10 -49.98
N PHE A 69 -23.80 -2.43 -50.15
CA PHE A 69 -24.29 -3.42 -51.14
C PHE A 69 -23.61 -3.31 -52.54
N HIS A 70 -23.10 -4.35 -53.24
CA HIS A 70 -22.66 -5.75 -52.94
C HIS A 70 -22.05 -6.39 -54.24
N THR A 71 -21.27 -7.49 -54.16
CA THR A 71 -20.90 -8.46 -55.26
C THR A 71 -20.03 -7.96 -56.47
N GLU A 72 -19.32 -8.77 -57.28
CA GLU A 72 -19.15 -10.25 -57.36
C GLU A 72 -17.70 -10.79 -57.64
N ARG A 73 -17.44 -11.68 -58.63
CA ARG A 73 -16.40 -12.75 -58.57
C ARG A 73 -15.37 -12.85 -59.74
N ALA A 74 -14.20 -13.43 -59.41
CA ALA A 74 -13.22 -14.16 -60.25
C ALA A 74 -12.29 -13.38 -61.23
N GLY A 75 -11.07 -13.88 -61.49
CA GLY A 75 -10.22 -13.29 -62.56
C GLY A 75 -8.68 -13.50 -62.65
N SER A 76 -8.00 -14.24 -61.77
CA SER A 76 -6.62 -14.79 -61.94
C SER A 76 -5.42 -13.90 -62.45
N GLN A 77 -4.34 -13.88 -61.64
CA GLN A 77 -2.91 -13.59 -61.97
C GLN A 77 -2.40 -12.14 -62.02
N ARG A 78 -1.29 -11.94 -61.27
CA ARG A 78 -0.05 -11.13 -61.51
C ARG A 78 -0.15 -9.91 -62.47
N ALA A 79 0.30 -8.71 -62.08
CA ALA A 79 1.01 -8.28 -60.86
C ALA A 79 0.91 -6.74 -60.66
N GLU A 80 1.70 -6.23 -59.70
CA GLU A 80 2.00 -4.81 -59.41
C GLU A 80 0.95 -3.98 -58.62
N GLN A 81 1.53 -3.22 -57.67
CA GLN A 81 1.16 -1.90 -57.13
C GLN A 81 -0.31 -1.42 -57.14
N THR A 82 -0.83 -1.11 -55.95
CA THR A 82 -1.69 0.09 -55.71
C THR A 82 -1.76 0.43 -54.22
N SER A 83 -2.18 1.64 -53.88
CA SER A 83 -2.24 2.17 -52.51
C SER A 83 -3.60 2.82 -52.21
N ALA A 84 -3.94 2.92 -50.91
CA ALA A 84 -5.13 3.59 -50.36
C ALA A 84 -6.51 2.94 -50.72
N GLN A 85 -7.59 3.07 -49.93
CA GLN A 85 -7.79 3.75 -48.64
C GLN A 85 -8.96 3.10 -47.86
N ASN A 86 -9.00 3.29 -46.53
CA ASN A 86 -10.15 3.09 -45.62
C ASN A 86 -10.69 1.65 -45.41
N HIS A 87 -11.16 1.25 -44.21
CA HIS A 87 -11.11 1.87 -42.88
C HIS A 87 -11.32 0.80 -41.78
N HIS A 88 -10.52 0.85 -40.71
CA HIS A 88 -10.85 0.58 -39.30
C HIS A 88 -9.51 0.62 -38.53
N GLY A 89 -9.31 1.62 -37.67
CA GLY A 89 -8.03 1.83 -36.96
C GLY A 89 -8.19 1.85 -35.45
N GLY A 90 -7.11 2.21 -34.74
CA GLY A 90 -7.20 2.72 -33.36
C GLY A 90 -6.32 2.06 -32.29
N LEU A 91 -5.76 0.86 -32.52
CA LEU A 91 -4.92 0.18 -31.51
C LEU A 91 -3.46 -0.07 -31.94
N ASP A 92 -3.20 -0.65 -33.11
CA ASP A 92 -1.85 -1.14 -33.43
C ASP A 92 -0.81 -0.01 -33.59
N ALA A 93 -1.23 1.15 -34.12
CA ALA A 93 -0.37 2.34 -34.24
C ALA A 93 0.09 2.94 -32.89
N TYR A 94 -0.59 2.61 -31.78
CA TYR A 94 -0.14 2.94 -30.43
C TYR A 94 1.02 2.01 -29.99
N TYR A 95 0.91 0.73 -30.31
CA TYR A 95 1.94 -0.26 -29.99
C TYR A 95 3.18 -0.16 -30.86
N GLU A 96 3.06 0.19 -32.16
CA GLU A 96 4.23 0.42 -33.02
C GLU A 96 5.08 1.62 -32.56
N ASN A 97 4.47 2.76 -32.23
CA ASN A 97 5.20 3.92 -31.72
C ASN A 97 5.86 3.67 -30.35
N LEU A 98 5.24 2.81 -29.52
CA LEU A 98 5.81 2.38 -28.23
C LEU A 98 6.96 1.37 -28.39
N GLN A 99 7.06 0.67 -29.52
CA GLN A 99 8.22 -0.17 -29.87
C GLN A 99 9.35 0.63 -30.54
N ILE A 100 9.03 1.56 -31.44
CA ILE A 100 10.03 2.40 -32.12
C ILE A 100 10.83 3.25 -31.12
N SER A 101 10.19 3.67 -30.02
CA SER A 101 10.83 4.46 -28.95
C SER A 101 11.70 3.65 -27.97
N GLN A 102 11.78 2.31 -28.08
CA GLN A 102 12.57 1.46 -27.17
C GLN A 102 13.58 0.53 -27.87
N ALA A 103 13.77 0.65 -29.19
CA ALA A 103 14.57 -0.30 -29.98
C ALA A 103 15.71 0.30 -30.83
N ALA A 104 16.06 1.58 -30.66
CA ALA A 104 17.36 2.17 -31.03
C ALA A 104 17.54 3.52 -30.31
N ALA A 105 18.72 3.95 -29.86
CA ALA A 105 20.06 3.40 -30.08
C ALA A 105 20.77 3.02 -28.77
N GLY A 106 21.65 2.02 -28.84
CA GLY A 106 22.72 1.84 -27.87
C GLY A 106 24.01 2.51 -28.33
N GLU A 107 24.87 2.84 -27.36
CA GLU A 107 26.35 2.81 -27.35
C GLU A 107 27.14 3.11 -28.65
N PRO A 108 28.21 3.92 -28.54
CA PRO A 108 29.48 3.28 -28.17
C PRO A 108 30.39 4.03 -27.18
N GLU A 109 31.07 3.21 -26.37
CA GLU A 109 32.51 3.29 -26.02
C GLU A 109 33.07 4.39 -25.07
N ASN A 110 33.44 3.87 -23.89
CA ASN A 110 34.82 3.80 -23.36
C ASN A 110 35.37 4.81 -22.34
N GLU A 111 36.24 4.21 -21.51
CA GLU A 111 37.29 4.76 -20.66
C GLU A 111 36.97 5.63 -19.42
N TRP A 112 36.89 4.91 -18.29
CA TRP A 112 37.60 5.21 -17.03
C TRP A 112 37.43 6.62 -16.42
N THR A 113 36.66 6.72 -15.33
CA THR A 113 37.28 7.18 -14.07
C THR A 113 36.53 6.73 -12.80
N GLN A 114 37.34 6.36 -11.81
CA GLN A 114 37.07 6.41 -10.37
C GLN A 114 36.61 7.84 -9.95
N PHE A 115 35.59 8.00 -9.10
CA PHE A 115 35.56 8.89 -7.90
C PHE A 115 34.19 9.03 -7.21
N GLU A 116 34.24 9.19 -5.88
CA GLU A 116 33.33 9.84 -4.91
C GLU A 116 31.78 9.72 -4.94
N PHE A 117 31.23 9.58 -3.73
CA PHE A 117 29.79 9.68 -3.45
C PHE A 117 29.28 11.12 -3.64
N PRO A 118 28.07 11.33 -4.21
CA PRO A 118 27.45 12.65 -4.22
C PRO A 118 27.19 13.14 -2.79
N LYS A 119 27.61 14.37 -2.50
CA LYS A 119 27.38 15.02 -1.21
C LYS A 119 25.88 15.26 -1.00
N ARG A 120 25.43 15.19 0.26
CA ARG A 120 24.10 15.66 0.65
C ARG A 120 23.96 17.13 0.24
N ILE A 121 22.79 17.52 -0.25
CA ILE A 121 22.53 18.90 -0.70
C ILE A 121 22.66 19.85 0.50
N GLU A 122 23.69 20.69 0.48
CA GLU A 122 23.96 21.68 1.52
C GLU A 122 23.18 22.97 1.25
N TRP A 123 22.00 23.13 1.85
CA TRP A 123 21.36 24.45 1.88
C TRP A 123 22.21 25.40 2.73
N LYS A 124 22.97 26.25 2.04
CA LYS A 124 23.80 27.34 2.55
C LYS A 124 23.22 28.67 2.06
N PRO A 125 22.74 29.56 2.94
CA PRO A 125 22.55 30.95 2.57
C PRO A 125 23.93 31.60 2.41
N SER A 126 24.15 32.30 1.30
CA SER A 126 25.42 32.94 0.94
C SER A 126 25.64 34.22 1.75
N SER A 127 26.53 34.17 2.74
CA SER A 127 26.91 35.31 3.57
C SER A 127 27.87 36.27 2.85
N SER A 128 27.41 36.96 1.79
CA SER A 128 28.26 37.84 0.97
C SER A 128 27.49 38.93 0.21
N SER A 129 27.04 39.99 0.91
CA SER A 129 26.48 41.21 0.28
C SER A 129 26.51 42.44 1.21
N VAL A 130 27.63 42.67 1.91
CA VAL A 130 27.88 43.92 2.67
C VAL A 130 29.28 44.44 2.31
N LEU A 131 29.33 45.66 1.76
CA LEU A 131 30.47 46.28 1.06
C LEU A 131 30.79 45.53 -0.27
N HIS A 132 30.72 46.12 -1.46
CA HIS A 132 31.06 47.49 -1.86
C HIS A 132 30.10 48.10 -2.90
N ASN A 133 30.17 49.43 -3.06
CA ASN A 133 29.67 50.15 -4.25
C ASN A 133 30.70 50.10 -5.41
N ASP A 134 30.28 50.64 -6.55
CA ASP A 134 31.08 51.00 -7.73
C ASP A 134 31.55 49.85 -8.64
N GLU A 135 30.68 49.44 -9.58
CA GLU A 135 31.05 49.31 -11.01
C GLU A 135 29.82 49.27 -11.97
N SER A 136 28.99 50.31 -11.89
CA SER A 136 27.87 50.51 -12.83
C SER A 136 28.34 51.15 -14.16
N ALA A 137 29.00 50.38 -15.03
CA ALA A 137 29.51 50.91 -16.31
C ALA A 137 29.53 49.95 -17.52
N ALA A 138 29.64 48.62 -17.33
CA ALA A 138 30.12 47.72 -18.40
C ALA A 138 29.13 46.68 -18.96
N ALA A 139 27.84 46.73 -18.59
CA ALA A 139 26.83 45.74 -19.00
C ALA A 139 25.61 46.33 -19.73
N ALA A 140 25.63 47.62 -20.08
CA ALA A 140 24.50 48.32 -20.68
C ALA A 140 24.55 48.41 -22.23
N GLU A 141 25.71 48.22 -22.86
CA GLU A 141 25.88 48.40 -24.31
C GLU A 141 25.74 47.09 -25.13
N ALA A 142 25.81 45.93 -24.49
CA ALA A 142 25.71 44.62 -25.18
C ALA A 142 24.27 44.14 -25.45
N ALA A 143 23.25 44.91 -25.04
CA ALA A 143 21.83 44.57 -25.18
C ALA A 143 21.05 45.50 -26.12
N ALA A 144 21.71 46.47 -26.78
CA ALA A 144 21.07 47.48 -27.61
C ALA A 144 20.95 47.10 -29.10
N GLU A 145 21.84 46.24 -29.63
CA GLU A 145 21.88 45.86 -31.06
C GLU A 145 21.10 44.58 -31.40
N ALA A 146 20.13 44.18 -30.56
CA ALA A 146 19.25 43.03 -30.79
C ALA A 146 17.75 43.40 -30.85
N ALA A 147 17.43 44.70 -30.96
CA ALA A 147 16.05 45.22 -30.92
C ALA A 147 15.44 45.54 -32.29
N GLU A 148 16.24 45.64 -33.37
CA GLU A 148 15.76 45.95 -34.73
C GLU A 148 16.03 44.80 -35.71
N THR A 149 15.22 43.71 -35.69
CA THR A 149 15.07 42.78 -36.86
C THR A 149 13.93 41.75 -36.80
N VAL A 150 12.85 41.93 -36.02
CA VAL A 150 11.72 40.96 -35.97
C VAL A 150 10.32 41.54 -36.26
N GLU A 151 10.23 42.69 -36.91
CA GLU A 151 8.96 43.16 -37.53
C GLU A 151 8.76 42.61 -38.96
N ALA A 152 8.84 41.28 -39.15
CA ALA A 152 8.59 40.66 -40.46
C ALA A 152 8.30 39.14 -40.43
N LEU A 153 7.35 38.64 -39.63
CA LEU A 153 6.87 37.24 -39.80
C LEU A 153 5.45 36.95 -39.24
N GLU A 154 4.51 37.87 -39.44
CA GLU A 154 3.08 37.52 -39.35
C GLU A 154 2.67 36.57 -40.50
N SER A 155 1.61 35.79 -40.26
CA SER A 155 0.92 34.89 -41.21
C SER A 155 1.61 33.58 -41.63
N ARG A 156 1.40 32.51 -40.82
CA ARG A 156 0.71 31.26 -41.26
C ARG A 156 0.71 30.17 -40.18
N SER A 157 -0.22 30.24 -39.23
CA SER A 157 -0.69 29.04 -38.53
C SER A 157 -1.64 28.26 -39.45
N VAL A 158 -1.21 27.13 -39.98
CA VAL A 158 -2.07 26.25 -40.80
C VAL A 158 -3.04 25.52 -39.87
N ILE A 159 -4.31 25.94 -39.90
CA ILE A 159 -5.40 25.29 -39.16
C ILE A 159 -5.68 23.92 -39.81
N SER A 160 -5.84 22.85 -39.01
CA SER A 160 -6.20 21.52 -39.54
C SER A 160 -7.56 21.55 -40.24
N ALA A 161 -7.76 20.69 -41.24
CA ALA A 161 -9.07 20.56 -41.90
C ALA A 161 -10.17 20.12 -40.92
N GLU A 162 -9.82 19.31 -39.93
CA GLU A 162 -10.70 18.87 -38.85
C GLU A 162 -11.06 20.04 -37.90
N ASP A 163 -10.08 20.91 -37.60
CA ASP A 163 -10.32 22.11 -36.79
C ASP A 163 -11.18 23.14 -37.54
N GLN A 164 -11.01 23.27 -38.86
CA GLN A 164 -11.93 24.06 -39.69
C GLN A 164 -13.33 23.47 -39.71
N ALA A 165 -13.48 22.13 -39.71
CA ALA A 165 -14.79 21.48 -39.63
C ALA A 165 -15.47 21.71 -38.26
N VAL A 166 -14.75 21.56 -37.14
CA VAL A 166 -15.28 21.83 -35.79
C VAL A 166 -15.64 23.31 -35.62
N LEU A 167 -14.79 24.23 -36.08
CA LEU A 167 -15.09 25.67 -36.03
C LEU A 167 -16.28 26.04 -36.93
N ALA A 168 -16.33 25.56 -38.18
CA ALA A 168 -17.46 25.82 -39.08
C ALA A 168 -18.77 25.18 -38.58
N HIS A 169 -18.69 24.04 -37.88
CA HIS A 169 -19.84 23.43 -37.22
C HIS A 169 -20.36 24.33 -36.10
N VAL A 170 -19.49 24.77 -35.17
CA VAL A 170 -19.84 25.71 -34.10
C VAL A 170 -20.35 27.04 -34.66
N ASP A 171 -19.74 27.57 -35.72
CA ASP A 171 -20.15 28.83 -36.36
C ASP A 171 -21.58 28.76 -36.90
N ALA A 172 -21.88 27.76 -37.75
CA ALA A 172 -23.22 27.54 -38.31
C ALA A 172 -24.27 27.07 -37.27
N LEU A 173 -23.83 26.82 -36.03
CA LEU A 173 -24.65 26.42 -34.89
C LEU A 173 -25.00 27.60 -33.97
N LEU A 174 -24.11 28.56 -33.74
CA LEU A 174 -24.44 29.82 -33.04
C LEU A 174 -25.40 30.69 -33.86
N GLU A 175 -25.23 30.74 -35.18
CA GLU A 175 -26.14 31.48 -36.08
C GLU A 175 -27.61 31.02 -35.96
N ARG A 176 -27.86 29.75 -35.63
CA ARG A 176 -29.20 29.19 -35.40
C ARG A 176 -29.77 29.53 -34.01
N GLU A 177 -28.90 29.76 -33.03
CA GLU A 177 -29.29 30.19 -31.67
C GLU A 177 -29.71 31.67 -31.70
N VAL A 178 -28.91 32.52 -32.37
CA VAL A 178 -29.23 33.93 -32.63
C VAL A 178 -30.56 34.09 -33.36
N GLU A 179 -30.76 33.36 -34.46
CA GLU A 179 -32.01 33.44 -35.23
C GLU A 179 -33.22 32.97 -34.42
N ALA A 180 -33.06 31.95 -33.56
CA ALA A 180 -34.11 31.48 -32.66
C ALA A 180 -34.47 32.49 -31.55
N ARG A 181 -33.51 33.30 -31.08
CA ARG A 181 -33.76 34.34 -30.05
C ARG A 181 -34.24 35.66 -30.62
N LYS A 182 -33.77 36.09 -31.80
CA LYS A 182 -34.37 37.23 -32.54
C LYS A 182 -35.83 36.98 -32.91
N GLN A 183 -36.20 35.73 -33.19
CA GLN A 183 -37.60 35.34 -33.38
C GLN A 183 -38.44 35.40 -32.09
N LEU A 184 -37.82 35.32 -30.90
CA LEU A 184 -38.49 35.53 -29.60
C LEU A 184 -38.61 37.02 -29.27
N GLU A 185 -37.53 37.81 -29.38
CA GLU A 185 -37.57 39.28 -29.21
C GLU A 185 -38.63 39.92 -30.12
N ALA A 186 -38.68 39.54 -31.40
CA ALA A 186 -39.71 40.01 -32.34
C ALA A 186 -41.15 39.57 -32.00
N THR A 187 -41.35 38.64 -31.05
CA THR A 187 -42.67 38.30 -30.49
C THR A 187 -42.93 38.95 -29.13
N GLU A 188 -41.90 39.28 -28.36
CA GLU A 188 -42.02 40.01 -27.10
C GLU A 188 -42.28 41.51 -27.37
N ASP A 189 -41.54 42.14 -28.28
CA ASP A 189 -41.80 43.51 -28.80
C ASP A 189 -43.22 43.67 -29.36
N ALA A 190 -43.78 42.60 -29.93
CA ALA A 190 -45.13 42.58 -30.48
C ALA A 190 -46.24 42.43 -29.41
N SER A 191 -45.87 42.11 -28.16
CA SER A 191 -46.80 41.79 -27.08
C SER A 191 -47.10 42.97 -26.14
N ASP A 192 -46.22 43.97 -26.08
CA ASP A 192 -46.20 45.00 -25.03
C ASP A 192 -47.28 46.11 -25.17
N VAL A 193 -48.29 45.89 -26.01
CA VAL A 193 -49.41 46.82 -26.25
C VAL A 193 -50.77 46.17 -25.97
N LYS A 194 -50.97 45.66 -24.74
CA LYS A 194 -52.30 45.59 -24.06
C LYS A 194 -52.27 45.25 -22.55
N ASN A 195 -52.16 46.31 -21.74
CA ASN A 195 -52.78 46.52 -20.43
C ASN A 195 -53.32 45.31 -19.61
N SER A 196 -52.58 45.01 -18.54
CA SER A 196 -53.02 45.11 -17.12
C SER A 196 -54.42 44.61 -16.67
N SER A 197 -54.44 43.64 -15.75
CA SER A 197 -54.97 43.80 -14.38
C SER A 197 -54.90 42.50 -13.54
N SER A 198 -54.95 42.65 -12.22
CA SER A 198 -55.09 41.60 -11.19
C SER A 198 -56.11 42.08 -10.14
N PRO A 199 -56.54 41.32 -9.09
CA PRO A 199 -56.27 39.93 -8.67
C PRO A 199 -57.63 39.16 -8.51
N PRO A 200 -58.01 38.36 -7.46
CA PRO A 200 -57.29 37.50 -6.49
C PRO A 200 -57.90 36.08 -6.20
N LEU A 201 -57.10 35.23 -5.52
CA LEU A 201 -57.47 34.26 -4.43
C LEU A 201 -58.39 33.01 -4.66
N SER A 202 -58.20 32.05 -3.71
CA SER A 202 -58.89 30.76 -3.47
C SER A 202 -58.58 29.61 -4.46
N ARG A 203 -58.23 28.36 -4.11
CA ARG A 203 -58.38 27.44 -2.94
C ARG A 203 -59.63 26.53 -3.01
N VAL A 204 -59.44 25.26 -3.41
CA VAL A 204 -59.91 24.02 -2.70
C VAL A 204 -59.63 22.72 -3.51
N ARG A 205 -59.03 21.74 -2.84
CA ARG A 205 -59.01 20.25 -3.01
C ARG A 205 -59.17 19.58 -4.39
N THR A 206 -58.23 18.66 -4.66
CA THR A 206 -58.43 17.44 -5.45
C THR A 206 -59.22 16.36 -4.68
N PRO A 207 -59.95 15.46 -5.38
CA PRO A 207 -60.49 14.22 -4.81
C PRO A 207 -59.57 13.01 -5.06
N VAL A 208 -59.86 11.90 -4.37
CA VAL A 208 -59.19 10.59 -4.50
C VAL A 208 -60.08 9.61 -5.26
N LEU A 209 -59.52 8.77 -6.15
CA LEU A 209 -59.94 7.37 -6.33
C LEU A 209 -58.96 6.55 -7.19
N GLU A 210 -58.97 5.25 -6.93
CA GLU A 210 -57.92 4.26 -7.10
C GLU A 210 -57.79 3.61 -8.49
N SER A 211 -56.65 2.94 -8.70
CA SER A 211 -56.51 1.60 -9.28
C SER A 211 -57.00 1.30 -10.72
N SER A 212 -56.04 0.81 -11.54
CA SER A 212 -56.30 -0.37 -12.38
C SER A 212 -55.09 -1.33 -12.38
N ARG A 213 -55.34 -2.62 -12.07
CA ARG A 213 -54.35 -3.72 -12.11
C ARG A 213 -54.46 -4.48 -13.43
N THR A 214 -53.35 -5.03 -13.94
CA THR A 214 -53.32 -6.19 -14.87
C THR A 214 -52.07 -7.07 -14.60
N PRO A 215 -52.08 -8.38 -14.94
CA PRO A 215 -51.42 -9.37 -14.06
C PRO A 215 -50.54 -10.47 -14.70
N GLY A 216 -49.75 -11.15 -13.85
CA GLY A 216 -49.13 -12.47 -14.08
C GLY A 216 -47.70 -12.42 -14.64
N ALA A 217 -46.76 -13.30 -14.26
CA ALA A 217 -46.73 -14.41 -13.30
C ALA A 217 -45.25 -14.54 -12.77
N ALA A 218 -44.88 -15.29 -11.74
CA ALA A 218 -45.45 -16.54 -11.21
C ALA A 218 -45.27 -16.70 -9.68
N LEU A 219 -45.43 -17.93 -9.19
CA LEU A 219 -45.47 -18.33 -7.77
C LEU A 219 -44.09 -18.30 -7.10
N ASP A 220 -44.05 -17.86 -5.84
CA ASP A 220 -43.32 -18.55 -4.78
C ASP A 220 -43.92 -18.20 -3.40
N GLU A 221 -43.79 -19.10 -2.41
CA GLU A 221 -44.46 -18.98 -1.10
C GLU A 221 -43.49 -18.50 0.00
N SER A 222 -43.68 -17.31 0.59
CA SER A 222 -43.25 -17.02 1.98
C SER A 222 -43.69 -15.65 2.54
N SER A 223 -43.66 -15.55 3.87
CA SER A 223 -43.83 -14.36 4.73
C SER A 223 -45.18 -13.61 4.68
N GLN A 224 -45.96 -13.79 5.75
CA GLN A 224 -46.78 -12.70 6.28
C GLN A 224 -45.83 -11.68 6.94
N VAL A 225 -45.99 -10.39 6.66
CA VAL A 225 -45.25 -9.32 7.34
C VAL A 225 -45.99 -8.95 8.61
N ASP A 226 -45.29 -8.88 9.75
CA ASP A 226 -45.89 -8.49 11.02
C ASP A 226 -46.43 -7.05 10.96
N ALA A 227 -47.70 -6.87 11.32
CA ALA A 227 -48.33 -5.55 11.36
C ALA A 227 -47.63 -4.58 12.35
N GLN A 228 -46.93 -5.13 13.35
CA GLN A 228 -46.10 -4.34 14.28
C GLN A 228 -44.90 -3.71 13.56
N SER A 229 -44.18 -4.47 12.72
CA SER A 229 -43.06 -3.96 11.91
C SER A 229 -43.49 -2.81 11.00
N GLN A 230 -44.68 -2.91 10.38
CA GLN A 230 -45.24 -1.84 9.54
C GLN A 230 -45.53 -0.58 10.36
N THR A 231 -46.19 -0.70 11.52
CA THR A 231 -46.48 0.47 12.36
C THR A 231 -45.23 1.14 12.97
N PHE A 232 -44.14 0.41 13.18
CA PHE A 232 -42.84 1.02 13.51
C PHE A 232 -42.21 1.73 12.31
N ALA A 233 -42.26 1.13 11.12
CA ALA A 233 -41.74 1.73 9.89
C ALA A 233 -42.46 3.04 9.53
N ASP A 234 -43.79 3.08 9.60
CA ASP A 234 -44.59 4.29 9.39
C ASP A 234 -44.23 5.41 10.38
N ARG A 235 -43.96 5.06 11.64
CA ARG A 235 -43.52 6.01 12.67
C ARG A 235 -42.12 6.55 12.38
N LEU A 236 -41.18 5.70 11.94
CA LEU A 236 -39.82 6.10 11.58
C LEU A 236 -39.79 7.00 10.34
N LEU A 237 -40.56 6.65 9.30
CA LEU A 237 -40.77 7.49 8.12
C LEU A 237 -41.33 8.86 8.50
N LYS A 238 -42.35 8.90 9.37
CA LYS A 238 -42.92 10.16 9.85
C LYS A 238 -41.88 11.00 10.61
N LEU A 239 -41.12 10.42 11.54
CA LEU A 239 -40.06 11.14 12.26
C LEU A 239 -38.99 11.71 11.32
N SER A 240 -38.71 11.02 10.20
CA SER A 240 -37.80 11.52 9.17
C SER A 240 -38.41 12.69 8.35
N GLN A 241 -39.72 12.66 8.08
CA GLN A 241 -40.43 13.75 7.41
C GLN A 241 -40.63 14.98 8.31
N ASP A 242 -40.86 14.77 9.61
CA ASP A 242 -40.95 15.82 10.63
C ASP A 242 -39.56 16.38 11.03
N GLY A 243 -38.46 15.90 10.43
CA GLY A 243 -37.09 16.35 10.66
C GLY A 243 -36.48 15.94 12.01
N GLN A 244 -37.12 15.04 12.75
CA GLN A 244 -36.77 14.68 14.14
C GLN A 244 -35.68 13.59 14.21
N HIS A 245 -34.59 13.77 13.45
CA HIS A 245 -33.54 12.75 13.24
C HIS A 245 -32.85 12.24 14.50
N VAL A 246 -32.92 12.98 15.62
CA VAL A 246 -32.36 12.57 16.93
C VAL A 246 -33.16 11.43 17.57
N GLU A 247 -34.47 11.33 17.32
CA GLU A 247 -35.32 10.28 17.91
C GLU A 247 -35.29 8.97 17.10
N ILE A 248 -34.91 9.03 15.83
CA ILE A 248 -34.97 7.90 14.88
C ILE A 248 -34.14 6.68 15.36
N PRO A 249 -32.87 6.82 15.82
CA PRO A 249 -32.11 5.68 16.32
C PRO A 249 -32.77 4.99 17.53
N ALA A 250 -33.30 5.76 18.48
CA ALA A 250 -33.94 5.21 19.68
C ALA A 250 -35.25 4.47 19.36
N VAL A 251 -36.04 4.97 18.41
CA VAL A 251 -37.26 4.28 17.94
C VAL A 251 -36.92 3.03 17.11
N PHE A 252 -35.82 3.05 16.35
CA PHE A 252 -35.33 1.87 15.62
C PHE A 252 -34.80 0.78 16.58
N GLU A 253 -34.05 1.16 17.63
CA GLU A 253 -33.64 0.23 18.69
C GLU A 253 -34.84 -0.35 19.44
N ALA A 254 -35.87 0.46 19.73
CA ALA A 254 -37.10 -0.02 20.35
C ALA A 254 -37.88 -1.02 19.47
N MET A 255 -37.92 -0.79 18.14
CA MET A 255 -38.47 -1.75 17.17
C MET A 255 -37.71 -3.09 17.25
N VAL A 256 -36.37 -3.06 17.17
CA VAL A 256 -35.53 -4.27 17.28
C VAL A 256 -35.71 -4.99 18.62
N ALA A 257 -35.76 -4.24 19.73
CA ALA A 257 -35.95 -4.78 21.08
C ALA A 257 -37.34 -5.40 21.29
N SER A 258 -38.36 -4.97 20.54
CA SER A 258 -39.70 -5.58 20.55
C SER A 258 -39.77 -6.92 19.80
N GLY A 259 -38.72 -7.30 19.07
CA GLY A 259 -38.69 -8.50 18.22
C GLY A 259 -39.27 -8.29 16.82
N ALA A 260 -39.76 -7.09 16.50
CA ALA A 260 -40.26 -6.75 15.17
C ALA A 260 -39.15 -6.81 14.10
N THR A 261 -39.50 -7.30 12.93
CA THR A 261 -38.62 -7.44 11.75
C THR A 261 -38.37 -6.08 11.09
N PRO A 262 -37.13 -5.55 11.03
CA PRO A 262 -36.87 -4.26 10.39
C PRO A 262 -37.17 -4.28 8.89
N THR A 263 -37.88 -3.25 8.40
CA THR A 263 -38.13 -3.04 6.96
C THR A 263 -37.01 -2.24 6.31
N ALA A 264 -36.92 -2.26 4.98
CA ALA A 264 -36.00 -1.40 4.24
C ALA A 264 -36.29 0.09 4.50
N SER A 265 -37.56 0.51 4.49
CA SER A 265 -37.98 1.87 4.87
C SER A 265 -37.54 2.32 6.27
N ALA A 266 -37.50 1.41 7.25
CA ALA A 266 -36.99 1.71 8.58
C ALA A 266 -35.45 1.92 8.59
N TYR A 267 -34.72 1.14 7.78
CA TYR A 267 -33.28 1.35 7.56
C TYR A 267 -33.00 2.64 6.78
N ASN A 268 -33.82 3.00 5.79
CA ASN A 268 -33.66 4.23 5.01
C ASN A 268 -33.83 5.48 5.90
N ALA A 269 -34.84 5.50 6.77
CA ALA A 269 -35.02 6.57 7.76
C ALA A 269 -33.80 6.69 8.71
N LEU A 270 -33.21 5.55 9.12
CA LEU A 270 -32.00 5.54 9.94
C LEU A 270 -30.76 6.04 9.16
N LEU A 271 -30.60 5.66 7.89
CA LEU A 271 -29.53 6.16 7.01
C LEU A 271 -29.63 7.69 6.83
N SER A 272 -30.81 8.21 6.49
CA SER A 272 -31.04 9.67 6.44
C SER A 272 -30.74 10.36 7.78
N ALA A 273 -31.07 9.73 8.91
CA ALA A 273 -30.71 10.28 10.23
C ALA A 273 -29.19 10.37 10.44
N THR A 274 -28.39 9.41 9.96
CA THR A 274 -26.91 9.49 10.08
C THR A 274 -26.30 10.72 9.39
N MET A 275 -26.96 11.25 8.36
CA MET A 275 -26.50 12.44 7.62
C MET A 275 -26.74 13.75 8.38
N HIS A 276 -27.73 13.79 9.26
CA HIS A 276 -28.17 15.01 9.97
C HIS A 276 -27.82 15.03 11.47
N LEU A 277 -27.35 13.91 12.03
CA LEU A 277 -26.86 13.85 13.40
C LEU A 277 -25.52 14.61 13.56
N PRO A 278 -25.27 15.28 14.71
CA PRO A 278 -24.06 16.07 14.96
C PRO A 278 -22.84 15.19 15.23
N ILE A 279 -22.34 14.57 14.16
CA ILE A 279 -21.22 13.64 14.12
C ILE A 279 -20.07 14.31 13.35
N LYS A 280 -18.81 13.99 13.68
CA LYS A 280 -17.66 14.46 12.86
C LYS A 280 -17.84 14.00 11.41
N ARG A 281 -17.70 14.90 10.43
CA ARG A 281 -18.03 14.60 9.00
C ARG A 281 -17.39 13.31 8.45
N ILE A 282 -16.17 12.98 8.91
CA ILE A 282 -15.42 11.75 8.59
C ILE A 282 -16.18 10.48 9.03
N GLU A 283 -16.81 10.50 10.21
CA GLU A 283 -17.50 9.33 10.79
C GLU A 283 -18.89 9.07 10.17
N VAL A 284 -19.40 9.95 9.29
CA VAL A 284 -20.74 9.81 8.69
C VAL A 284 -20.78 8.64 7.71
N VAL A 285 -19.75 8.50 6.85
CA VAL A 285 -19.67 7.45 5.84
C VAL A 285 -19.53 6.06 6.48
N SER A 286 -18.67 5.92 7.49
CA SER A 286 -18.46 4.64 8.18
C SER A 286 -19.74 4.18 8.90
N LYS A 287 -20.44 5.08 9.61
CA LYS A 287 -21.70 4.74 10.29
C LYS A 287 -22.84 4.40 9.32
N ALA A 288 -22.94 5.08 8.18
CA ALA A 288 -23.90 4.72 7.14
C ALA A 288 -23.60 3.33 6.55
N LEU A 289 -22.33 3.00 6.32
CA LEU A 289 -21.90 1.67 5.86
C LEU A 289 -22.12 0.57 6.92
N ASP A 290 -21.97 0.87 8.21
CA ASP A 290 -22.31 -0.07 9.30
C ASP A 290 -23.82 -0.38 9.35
N VAL A 291 -24.68 0.63 9.17
CA VAL A 291 -26.14 0.46 9.08
C VAL A 291 -26.52 -0.42 7.87
N PHE A 292 -25.91 -0.16 6.71
CA PHE A 292 -26.10 -0.98 5.50
C PHE A 292 -25.54 -2.41 5.66
N ALA A 293 -24.47 -2.58 6.43
CA ALA A 293 -23.93 -3.90 6.76
C ALA A 293 -24.84 -4.68 7.72
N ASP A 294 -25.47 -4.03 8.70
CA ASP A 294 -26.50 -4.65 9.55
C ASP A 294 -27.73 -5.07 8.75
N MET A 295 -28.23 -4.19 7.88
CA MET A 295 -29.33 -4.50 6.94
C MET A 295 -29.06 -5.79 6.14
N LYS A 296 -27.86 -5.90 5.55
CA LYS A 296 -27.43 -7.10 4.82
C LYS A 296 -27.23 -8.32 5.73
N ARG A 297 -26.70 -8.17 6.94
CA ARG A 297 -26.56 -9.27 7.94
C ARG A 297 -27.94 -9.83 8.33
N ARG A 298 -28.95 -8.97 8.48
CA ARG A 298 -30.35 -9.37 8.77
C ARG A 298 -31.14 -9.83 7.55
N ARG A 299 -30.51 -9.86 6.37
CA ARG A 299 -31.10 -10.28 5.07
C ARG A 299 -32.28 -9.43 4.61
N VAL A 300 -32.33 -8.16 5.03
CA VAL A 300 -33.28 -7.19 4.46
C VAL A 300 -32.74 -6.75 3.10
N ALA A 301 -33.55 -6.86 2.05
CA ALA A 301 -33.16 -6.47 0.70
C ALA A 301 -33.12 -4.94 0.58
N PRO A 302 -32.03 -4.34 0.07
CA PRO A 302 -31.98 -2.92 -0.28
C PRO A 302 -33.03 -2.57 -1.34
N ASP A 303 -33.71 -1.44 -1.15
CA ASP A 303 -34.61 -0.84 -2.14
C ASP A 303 -33.93 0.32 -2.89
N CYS A 304 -34.67 0.99 -3.77
CA CYS A 304 -34.13 2.11 -4.56
C CYS A 304 -33.68 3.26 -3.67
N ASP A 305 -34.44 3.57 -2.62
CA ASP A 305 -34.17 4.65 -1.69
C ASP A 305 -32.91 4.33 -0.85
N THR A 306 -32.70 3.06 -0.47
CA THR A 306 -31.45 2.60 0.16
C THR A 306 -30.24 2.92 -0.73
N TYR A 307 -30.34 2.63 -2.03
CA TYR A 307 -29.26 2.89 -2.97
C TYR A 307 -29.08 4.38 -3.29
N ASP A 308 -30.15 5.16 -3.43
CA ASP A 308 -30.07 6.60 -3.71
C ASP A 308 -29.41 7.36 -2.55
N ILE A 309 -29.84 7.11 -1.31
CA ILE A 309 -29.26 7.71 -0.10
C ILE A 309 -27.77 7.34 0.02
N LEU A 310 -27.42 6.06 -0.11
CA LEU A 310 -26.05 5.60 0.11
C LEU A 310 -25.09 6.02 -1.01
N VAL A 311 -25.51 5.97 -2.27
CA VAL A 311 -24.69 6.42 -3.41
C VAL A 311 -24.56 7.94 -3.42
N GLY A 312 -25.63 8.69 -3.13
CA GLY A 312 -25.59 10.15 -3.01
C GLY A 312 -24.69 10.64 -1.87
N LEU A 313 -24.71 9.96 -0.72
CA LEU A 313 -23.80 10.24 0.40
C LEU A 313 -22.34 9.96 0.03
N LEU A 314 -22.03 8.81 -0.59
CA LEU A 314 -20.66 8.49 -1.00
C LEU A 314 -20.16 9.44 -2.10
N ALA A 315 -21.00 9.81 -3.07
CA ALA A 315 -20.67 10.73 -4.14
C ALA A 315 -20.36 12.15 -3.62
N SER A 316 -21.28 12.74 -2.84
CA SER A 316 -21.08 14.06 -2.24
C SER A 316 -19.85 14.11 -1.33
N ARG A 317 -19.58 13.04 -0.56
CA ARG A 317 -18.36 12.91 0.27
C ARG A 317 -17.09 12.83 -0.59
N SER A 318 -17.08 12.06 -1.67
CA SER A 318 -15.91 12.00 -2.59
C SER A 318 -15.61 13.35 -3.25
N LEU A 319 -16.64 14.15 -3.55
CA LEU A 319 -16.51 15.51 -4.05
C LEU A 319 -15.96 16.48 -2.99
N GLU A 320 -16.48 16.45 -1.74
CA GLU A 320 -15.88 17.20 -0.61
C GLU A 320 -14.40 16.83 -0.41
N VAL A 321 -14.08 15.54 -0.40
CA VAL A 321 -12.71 15.01 -0.24
C VAL A 321 -11.76 15.49 -1.34
N SER A 322 -12.21 15.49 -2.61
CA SER A 322 -11.38 15.96 -3.73
C SER A 322 -11.07 17.46 -3.65
N HIS A 323 -12.02 18.28 -3.20
CA HIS A 323 -11.76 19.72 -2.96
C HIS A 323 -10.77 19.95 -1.82
N LEU A 324 -10.87 19.19 -0.73
CA LEU A 324 -9.91 19.29 0.40
C LEU A 324 -8.50 18.84 -0.02
N LYS A 325 -8.37 17.73 -0.77
CA LYS A 325 -7.08 17.27 -1.32
C LYS A 325 -6.44 18.32 -2.23
N ALA A 326 -7.21 18.95 -3.12
CA ALA A 326 -6.73 20.03 -3.98
C ALA A 326 -6.23 21.26 -3.17
N ALA A 327 -6.91 21.63 -2.08
CA ALA A 327 -6.47 22.71 -1.20
C ALA A 327 -5.15 22.37 -0.48
N LEU A 328 -4.99 21.13 0.00
CA LEU A 328 -3.73 20.64 0.57
C LEU A 328 -2.60 20.57 -0.45
N GLU A 329 -2.87 20.20 -1.71
CA GLU A 329 -1.87 20.22 -2.78
C GLU A 329 -1.36 21.64 -3.10
N VAL A 330 -2.20 22.67 -2.97
CA VAL A 330 -1.76 24.07 -3.07
C VAL A 330 -0.82 24.41 -1.91
N LYS A 331 -1.15 24.05 -0.66
CA LYS A 331 -0.22 24.20 0.49
C LYS A 331 1.10 23.46 0.23
N ARG A 332 1.04 22.24 -0.32
CA ARG A 332 2.19 21.38 -0.63
C ARG A 332 3.13 22.01 -1.67
N LYS A 333 2.60 22.60 -2.74
CA LYS A 333 3.38 23.31 -3.78
C LYS A 333 4.01 24.60 -3.26
N ARG A 334 3.28 25.35 -2.43
CA ARG A 334 3.70 26.66 -1.90
C ARG A 334 4.74 26.57 -0.79
N PHE A 335 4.52 25.68 0.18
CA PHE A 335 5.27 25.61 1.44
C PHE A 335 6.12 24.34 1.61
N GLY A 336 5.88 23.31 0.81
CA GLY A 336 6.60 22.05 0.88
C GLY A 336 8.03 22.13 0.34
N GLY A 337 8.74 21.00 0.39
CA GLY A 337 10.08 20.87 -0.21
C GLY A 337 11.27 21.26 0.67
N MET A 338 11.06 21.87 1.85
CA MET A 338 12.17 22.44 2.65
C MET A 338 13.07 21.40 3.33
N ASP A 339 12.51 20.28 3.81
CA ASP A 339 13.30 19.15 4.34
C ASP A 339 13.62 18.12 3.24
N GLN A 340 12.64 17.83 2.39
CA GLN A 340 12.70 16.87 1.27
C GLN A 340 11.72 17.33 0.18
N GLU A 341 12.13 17.24 -1.08
CA GLU A 341 11.30 17.64 -2.23
C GLU A 341 9.93 16.95 -2.20
N GLY A 342 8.87 17.72 -2.40
CA GLY A 342 7.50 17.21 -2.42
C GLY A 342 6.92 16.77 -1.07
N LYS A 343 7.63 16.88 0.07
CA LYS A 343 7.02 16.70 1.40
C LYS A 343 6.26 17.97 1.84
N PHE A 344 5.18 17.81 2.61
CA PHE A 344 4.53 18.91 3.34
C PHE A 344 5.46 19.49 4.42
N MET A 345 5.22 20.76 4.80
CA MET A 345 5.95 21.43 5.90
C MET A 345 5.55 20.90 7.28
N LEU A 346 4.25 20.69 7.50
CA LEU A 346 3.70 20.14 8.74
C LEU A 346 3.36 18.66 8.53
N ASP A 347 3.61 17.83 9.54
CA ASP A 347 3.29 16.39 9.52
C ASP A 347 1.76 16.18 9.62
N SER A 348 1.03 17.09 10.27
CA SER A 348 -0.44 17.11 10.32
C SER A 348 -1.10 17.11 8.95
N HIS A 349 -0.66 17.98 8.03
CA HIS A 349 -1.19 18.05 6.66
C HIS A 349 -0.86 16.80 5.83
N GLU A 350 0.25 16.12 6.10
CA GLU A 350 0.58 14.83 5.46
C GLU A 350 -0.35 13.71 5.97
N LEU A 351 -0.65 13.70 7.28
CA LEU A 351 -1.64 12.81 7.88
C LEU A 351 -3.07 13.10 7.40
N GLU A 352 -3.48 14.37 7.32
CA GLU A 352 -4.79 14.78 6.80
C GLU A 352 -4.96 14.37 5.33
N TYR A 353 -3.95 14.64 4.49
CA TYR A 353 -3.96 14.21 3.09
C TYR A 353 -4.04 12.68 2.96
N ALA A 354 -3.36 11.92 3.82
CA ALA A 354 -3.47 10.46 3.88
C ALA A 354 -4.87 9.99 4.29
N ILE A 355 -5.48 10.58 5.33
CA ILE A 355 -6.86 10.28 5.75
C ILE A 355 -7.84 10.57 4.60
N LEU A 356 -7.72 11.70 3.93
CA LEU A 356 -8.54 12.05 2.76
C LEU A 356 -8.31 11.12 1.57
N CYS A 357 -7.17 10.42 1.48
CA CYS A 357 -6.96 9.36 0.49
C CYS A 357 -7.59 8.02 0.89
N GLU A 358 -7.85 7.78 2.18
CA GLU A 358 -8.62 6.62 2.67
C GLU A 358 -10.13 6.88 2.73
N ASP A 359 -10.58 8.13 2.88
CA ASP A 359 -12.00 8.53 2.86
C ASP A 359 -12.60 8.61 1.44
N ASP A 360 -11.78 8.62 0.39
CA ASP A 360 -12.25 8.57 -1.00
C ASP A 360 -12.80 7.17 -1.33
N ARG A 361 -14.11 7.10 -1.60
CA ARG A 361 -14.86 5.85 -1.82
C ARG A 361 -15.70 5.87 -3.10
N LEU A 362 -15.29 6.65 -4.11
CA LEU A 362 -15.99 6.71 -5.40
C LEU A 362 -16.12 5.31 -6.07
N ASP A 363 -15.12 4.44 -5.94
CA ASP A 363 -15.21 3.04 -6.40
C ASP A 363 -16.37 2.27 -5.77
N LEU A 364 -16.62 2.48 -4.47
CA LEU A 364 -17.72 1.82 -3.77
C LEU A 364 -19.08 2.38 -4.22
N ALA A 365 -19.16 3.69 -4.48
CA ALA A 365 -20.37 4.31 -5.04
C ALA A 365 -20.71 3.72 -6.42
N ILE A 366 -19.72 3.59 -7.31
CA ILE A 366 -19.89 3.02 -8.66
C ILE A 366 -20.20 1.52 -8.60
N GLN A 367 -19.59 0.77 -7.65
CA GLN A 367 -19.95 -0.63 -7.42
C GLN A 367 -21.39 -0.77 -6.91
N LEU A 368 -21.84 0.06 -5.95
CA LEU A 368 -23.22 0.04 -5.46
C LEU A 368 -24.22 0.43 -6.55
N PHE A 369 -23.88 1.40 -7.41
CA PHE A 369 -24.64 1.73 -8.60
C PHE A 369 -24.77 0.53 -9.56
N GLY A 370 -23.66 -0.16 -9.85
CA GLY A 370 -23.68 -1.40 -10.64
C GLY A 370 -24.57 -2.49 -10.03
N ASN A 371 -24.43 -2.75 -8.72
CA ASN A 371 -25.28 -3.71 -7.99
C ASN A 371 -26.77 -3.35 -8.03
N SER A 372 -27.14 -2.06 -8.12
CA SER A 372 -28.54 -1.64 -8.25
C SER A 372 -29.12 -1.98 -9.63
N ILE A 373 -28.30 -1.91 -10.69
CA ILE A 373 -28.67 -2.27 -12.07
C ILE A 373 -28.79 -3.79 -12.19
N ASP A 374 -27.82 -4.53 -11.67
CA ASP A 374 -27.84 -6.00 -11.68
C ASP A 374 -29.02 -6.59 -10.86
N ALA A 375 -29.62 -5.79 -9.97
CA ALA A 375 -30.81 -6.14 -9.20
C ALA A 375 -32.14 -5.60 -9.80
N ASP A 376 -32.10 -4.80 -10.86
CA ASP A 376 -33.25 -4.08 -11.46
C ASP A 376 -33.96 -3.09 -10.50
N VAL A 377 -33.18 -2.42 -9.64
CA VAL A 377 -33.65 -1.47 -8.59
C VAL A 377 -33.10 -0.05 -8.81
N ALA A 378 -32.47 0.23 -9.97
CA ALA A 378 -31.66 1.43 -10.24
C ALA A 378 -32.43 2.76 -10.46
N MET A 379 -33.27 3.15 -9.50
CA MET A 379 -33.98 4.45 -9.51
C MET A 379 -33.27 5.46 -8.60
N TYR A 380 -32.78 6.55 -9.19
CA TYR A 380 -31.98 7.59 -8.51
C TYR A 380 -32.59 8.99 -8.63
N SER A 381 -32.24 9.89 -7.71
CA SER A 381 -32.55 11.32 -7.76
C SER A 381 -31.62 12.08 -8.71
N ALA A 382 -32.05 13.27 -9.16
CA ALA A 382 -31.22 14.13 -10.00
C ALA A 382 -29.99 14.67 -9.26
N GLU A 383 -30.08 14.82 -7.94
CA GLU A 383 -28.98 15.27 -7.06
C GLU A 383 -27.93 14.15 -6.88
N THR A 384 -28.34 12.89 -6.71
CA THR A 384 -27.42 11.74 -6.72
C THR A 384 -26.69 11.60 -8.06
N TYR A 385 -27.39 11.73 -9.19
CA TYR A 385 -26.73 11.75 -10.51
C TYR A 385 -25.75 12.92 -10.64
N HIS A 386 -26.15 14.14 -10.24
CA HIS A 386 -25.26 15.29 -10.28
C HIS A 386 -23.97 15.06 -9.48
N HIS A 387 -24.08 14.65 -8.22
CA HIS A 387 -22.90 14.42 -7.38
C HIS A 387 -22.03 13.28 -7.90
N LEU A 388 -22.61 12.17 -8.38
CA LEU A 388 -21.84 11.00 -8.83
C LEU A 388 -21.14 11.25 -10.18
N ILE A 389 -21.82 11.90 -11.13
CA ILE A 389 -21.24 12.26 -12.43
C ILE A 389 -20.19 13.36 -12.25
N SER A 390 -20.43 14.38 -11.42
CA SER A 390 -19.41 15.40 -11.12
C SER A 390 -18.21 14.84 -10.35
N ALA A 391 -18.40 13.86 -9.45
CA ALA A 391 -17.28 13.15 -8.82
C ALA A 391 -16.45 12.36 -9.86
N CYS A 392 -17.10 11.60 -10.75
CA CYS A 392 -16.42 10.92 -11.87
C CYS A 392 -15.69 11.91 -12.79
N ALA A 393 -16.27 13.09 -13.07
CA ALA A 393 -15.66 14.13 -13.89
C ALA A 393 -14.41 14.73 -13.23
N VAL A 394 -14.46 15.05 -11.93
CA VAL A 394 -13.32 15.57 -11.17
C VAL A 394 -12.20 14.53 -11.06
N SER A 395 -12.56 13.25 -10.88
CA SER A 395 -11.64 12.10 -10.85
C SER A 395 -11.24 11.58 -12.25
N GLU A 396 -11.57 12.30 -13.33
CA GLU A 396 -11.19 12.03 -14.72
C GLU A 396 -11.70 10.67 -15.31
N ARG A 397 -12.65 10.02 -14.64
CA ARG A 397 -13.28 8.73 -15.00
C ARG A 397 -14.36 8.86 -16.08
N VAL A 398 -13.97 9.37 -17.25
CA VAL A 398 -14.89 9.69 -18.37
C VAL A 398 -15.74 8.50 -18.83
N SER A 399 -15.25 7.25 -18.77
CA SER A 399 -16.04 6.07 -19.14
C SER A 399 -17.22 5.81 -18.19
N ASP A 400 -17.01 5.98 -16.88
CA ASP A 400 -18.05 5.81 -15.87
C ASP A 400 -19.00 7.02 -15.89
N MET A 401 -18.47 8.22 -16.07
CA MET A 401 -19.22 9.47 -16.25
C MET A 401 -20.23 9.36 -17.41
N LEU A 402 -19.81 8.85 -18.58
CA LEU A 402 -20.68 8.61 -19.74
C LEU A 402 -21.76 7.57 -19.44
N ARG A 403 -21.39 6.40 -18.90
CA ARG A 403 -22.34 5.33 -18.55
C ARG A 403 -23.41 5.80 -17.56
N LEU A 404 -23.05 6.67 -16.62
CA LEU A 404 -23.97 7.28 -15.67
C LEU A 404 -24.92 8.29 -16.34
N PHE A 405 -24.40 9.08 -17.30
CA PHE A 405 -25.18 10.04 -18.07
C PHE A 405 -26.20 9.34 -19.00
N GLU A 406 -25.78 8.34 -19.77
CA GLU A 406 -26.67 7.48 -20.59
C GLU A 406 -27.82 6.88 -19.76
N HIS A 407 -27.53 6.46 -18.52
CA HIS A 407 -28.51 5.90 -17.61
C HIS A 407 -29.45 6.97 -17.02
N MET A 408 -28.96 8.19 -16.78
CA MET A 408 -29.78 9.34 -16.35
C MET A 408 -30.78 9.74 -17.46
N GLU A 409 -30.32 9.81 -18.71
CA GLU A 409 -31.16 10.11 -19.89
C GLU A 409 -32.19 9.01 -20.17
N SER A 410 -31.78 7.75 -20.11
CA SER A 410 -32.66 6.59 -20.26
C SER A 410 -33.83 6.62 -19.27
N ASN A 411 -33.57 7.09 -18.05
CA ASN A 411 -34.54 7.29 -16.97
C ASN A 411 -35.26 8.66 -17.01
N LYS A 412 -35.00 9.49 -18.04
CA LYS A 412 -35.62 10.80 -18.30
C LYS A 412 -35.56 11.76 -17.10
N LYS A 413 -34.45 11.74 -16.37
CA LYS A 413 -34.20 12.67 -15.26
C LYS A 413 -33.66 13.99 -15.82
N PRO A 414 -34.09 15.16 -15.31
CA PRO A 414 -33.57 16.46 -15.76
C PRO A 414 -32.12 16.64 -15.30
N ALA A 415 -31.25 17.07 -16.22
CA ALA A 415 -29.86 17.38 -15.92
C ALA A 415 -29.73 18.79 -15.30
N SER A 416 -28.65 19.02 -14.56
CA SER A 416 -28.27 20.36 -14.07
C SER A 416 -27.20 21.00 -14.96
N SER A 417 -27.22 22.32 -15.13
CA SER A 417 -26.25 23.06 -15.95
C SER A 417 -24.81 22.93 -15.43
N SER A 418 -24.62 22.81 -14.11
CA SER A 418 -23.32 22.56 -13.48
C SER A 418 -22.73 21.20 -13.86
N LEU A 419 -23.57 20.24 -14.27
CA LEU A 419 -23.14 18.93 -14.77
C LEU A 419 -22.40 19.07 -16.10
N TYR A 420 -22.95 19.81 -17.06
CA TYR A 420 -22.33 20.05 -18.35
C TYR A 420 -21.00 20.81 -18.21
N SER A 421 -20.96 21.84 -17.36
CA SER A 421 -19.71 22.53 -16.99
C SER A 421 -18.66 21.54 -16.44
N SER A 422 -19.05 20.66 -15.53
CA SER A 422 -18.17 19.59 -14.99
C SER A 422 -17.65 18.66 -16.10
N MET A 423 -18.55 18.09 -16.90
CA MET A 423 -18.24 17.14 -17.98
C MET A 423 -17.31 17.76 -19.04
N ILE A 424 -17.60 18.99 -19.50
CA ILE A 424 -16.79 19.72 -20.47
C ILE A 424 -15.35 19.90 -19.96
N THR A 425 -15.16 20.24 -18.67
CA THR A 425 -13.80 20.34 -18.11
C THR A 425 -13.08 18.99 -17.95
N ALA A 426 -13.80 17.88 -17.76
CA ALA A 426 -13.22 16.54 -17.73
C ALA A 426 -12.80 16.05 -19.13
N PHE A 427 -13.62 16.29 -20.15
CA PHE A 427 -13.26 16.01 -21.55
C PHE A 427 -12.05 16.85 -22.00
N ALA A 428 -11.99 18.13 -21.60
CA ALA A 428 -10.86 19.02 -21.84
C ALA A 428 -9.55 18.51 -21.24
N LYS A 429 -9.56 18.10 -19.96
CA LYS A 429 -8.39 17.50 -19.28
C LYS A 429 -7.87 16.27 -20.02
N ASN A 430 -8.77 15.41 -20.48
CA ASN A 430 -8.45 14.21 -21.26
C ASN A 430 -8.17 14.48 -22.76
N GLY A 431 -8.04 15.75 -23.17
CA GLY A 431 -7.71 16.16 -24.54
C GLY A 431 -8.80 15.96 -25.59
N ASN A 432 -9.99 15.46 -25.21
CA ASN A 432 -11.10 15.24 -26.14
C ASN A 432 -11.96 16.51 -26.28
N LEU A 433 -11.46 17.47 -27.07
CA LEU A 433 -12.20 18.68 -27.39
C LEU A 433 -13.50 18.41 -28.19
N VAL A 434 -13.57 17.32 -28.97
CA VAL A 434 -14.75 17.03 -29.78
C VAL A 434 -15.95 16.76 -28.88
N SER A 435 -15.82 15.85 -27.92
CA SER A 435 -16.93 15.55 -26.99
C SER A 435 -17.18 16.64 -25.95
N ALA A 436 -16.20 17.50 -25.68
CA ALA A 436 -16.46 18.75 -24.95
C ALA A 436 -17.39 19.70 -25.73
N VAL A 437 -17.27 19.77 -27.07
CA VAL A 437 -18.17 20.54 -27.93
C VAL A 437 -19.52 19.82 -28.13
N GLU A 438 -19.55 18.50 -28.21
CA GLU A 438 -20.81 17.72 -28.28
C GLU A 438 -21.67 17.93 -27.01
N CYS A 439 -21.09 17.84 -25.81
CA CYS A 439 -21.80 18.15 -24.58
C CYS A 439 -22.31 19.61 -24.51
N TYR A 440 -21.63 20.55 -25.16
CA TYR A 440 -22.11 21.93 -25.30
C TYR A 440 -23.31 22.03 -26.26
N THR A 441 -23.32 21.31 -27.38
CA THR A 441 -24.46 21.34 -28.31
C THR A 441 -25.72 20.69 -27.71
N GLU A 442 -25.56 19.62 -26.91
CA GLU A 442 -26.64 19.02 -26.11
C GLU A 442 -27.20 20.01 -25.09
N TYR A 443 -26.34 20.65 -24.28
CA TYR A 443 -26.74 21.68 -23.32
C TYR A 443 -27.54 22.80 -24.00
N ARG A 444 -27.02 23.32 -25.11
CA ARG A 444 -27.64 24.41 -25.87
C ARG A 444 -28.99 23.99 -26.45
N ASP A 445 -29.13 22.78 -27.00
CA ASP A 445 -30.39 22.33 -27.56
C ASP A 445 -31.47 22.14 -26.48
N LEU A 446 -31.08 21.74 -25.27
CA LEU A 446 -31.95 21.76 -24.09
C LEU A 446 -32.32 23.18 -23.64
N ALA A 447 -31.36 24.13 -23.66
CA ALA A 447 -31.62 25.54 -23.33
C ALA A 447 -32.58 26.20 -24.35
N ILE A 448 -32.38 25.94 -25.65
CA ILE A 448 -33.27 26.41 -26.72
C ILE A 448 -34.67 25.75 -26.62
N ALA A 449 -34.76 24.50 -26.14
CA ALA A 449 -36.05 23.86 -25.87
C ALA A 449 -36.79 24.50 -24.68
N ALA A 450 -36.05 24.88 -23.63
CA ALA A 450 -36.57 25.60 -22.48
C ALA A 450 -37.06 27.02 -22.84
N ASP A 451 -36.26 27.79 -23.61
CA ASP A 451 -36.64 29.11 -24.15
C ASP A 451 -37.96 29.04 -24.95
N LYS A 452 -38.19 27.93 -25.67
CA LYS A 452 -39.40 27.69 -26.49
C LYS A 452 -40.59 27.15 -25.70
N GLY A 453 -40.58 27.27 -24.37
CA GLY A 453 -41.69 26.91 -23.49
C GLY A 453 -42.02 25.41 -23.41
N ARG A 454 -41.17 24.53 -23.96
CA ARG A 454 -41.34 23.07 -23.86
C ARG A 454 -40.71 22.60 -22.54
N ALA A 455 -41.45 22.86 -21.48
CA ALA A 455 -40.96 22.97 -20.10
C ALA A 455 -40.28 21.72 -19.50
N THR A 456 -39.59 21.96 -18.38
CA THR A 456 -39.18 20.99 -17.32
C THR A 456 -37.92 20.11 -17.52
N THR A 457 -37.04 20.40 -18.49
CA THR A 457 -35.78 19.64 -18.68
C THR A 457 -34.54 20.17 -17.94
N LEU A 458 -34.41 21.48 -17.75
CA LEU A 458 -33.32 22.12 -17.00
C LEU A 458 -33.87 22.75 -15.71
N ARG A 459 -33.18 22.54 -14.58
CA ARG A 459 -33.55 23.14 -13.27
C ARG A 459 -33.04 24.58 -13.12
N ASP A 460 -31.73 24.77 -13.31
CA ASP A 460 -31.01 26.03 -13.07
C ASP A 460 -30.31 26.44 -14.38
N ARG A 461 -30.31 27.72 -14.78
CA ARG A 461 -29.56 28.19 -15.96
C ARG A 461 -28.24 28.81 -15.54
N LEU A 462 -27.12 28.27 -16.06
CA LEU A 462 -25.76 28.73 -15.76
C LEU A 462 -24.95 28.91 -17.05
N ASP A 463 -25.57 29.53 -18.06
CA ASP A 463 -25.00 29.70 -19.42
C ASP A 463 -23.59 30.30 -19.38
N ALA A 464 -23.34 31.28 -18.49
CA ALA A 464 -22.04 31.89 -18.26
C ALA A 464 -20.93 30.90 -17.87
N GLU A 465 -21.25 29.90 -17.03
CA GLU A 465 -20.28 28.88 -16.61
C GLU A 465 -20.00 27.88 -17.73
N VAL A 466 -21.03 27.51 -18.50
CA VAL A 466 -20.88 26.60 -19.64
C VAL A 466 -20.05 27.24 -20.76
N TYR A 467 -20.32 28.50 -21.13
CA TYR A 467 -19.48 29.24 -22.08
C TYR A 467 -18.03 29.36 -21.61
N ALA A 468 -17.81 29.61 -20.31
CA ALA A 468 -16.47 29.64 -19.72
C ALA A 468 -15.78 28.25 -19.74
N ALA A 469 -16.51 27.17 -19.47
CA ALA A 469 -15.99 25.80 -19.55
C ALA A 469 -15.57 25.41 -20.98
N VAL A 470 -16.35 25.82 -21.99
CA VAL A 470 -15.99 25.61 -23.42
C VAL A 470 -14.74 26.40 -23.80
N ILE A 471 -14.62 27.66 -23.37
CA ILE A 471 -13.40 28.48 -23.60
C ILE A 471 -12.18 27.84 -22.93
N ASN A 472 -12.32 27.39 -21.67
CA ASN A 472 -11.28 26.64 -20.96
C ASN A 472 -10.89 25.36 -21.74
N ALA A 473 -11.86 24.65 -22.31
CA ALA A 473 -11.60 23.45 -23.13
C ALA A 473 -10.76 23.77 -24.38
N TYR A 474 -11.10 24.82 -25.14
CA TYR A 474 -10.28 25.26 -26.27
C TYR A 474 -8.87 25.69 -25.85
N ILE A 475 -8.73 26.40 -24.73
CA ILE A 475 -7.44 26.90 -24.21
C ILE A 475 -6.54 25.74 -23.73
N VAL A 476 -7.08 24.79 -22.96
CA VAL A 476 -6.35 23.58 -22.52
C VAL A 476 -5.92 22.73 -23.72
N SER A 477 -6.74 22.68 -24.78
CA SER A 477 -6.44 21.96 -26.04
C SER A 477 -5.47 22.69 -26.99
N ASP A 478 -4.82 23.78 -26.55
CA ASP A 478 -3.94 24.66 -27.34
C ASP A 478 -4.57 25.26 -28.61
N LYS A 479 -5.84 25.64 -28.54
CA LYS A 479 -6.60 26.26 -29.64
C LYS A 479 -7.04 27.68 -29.31
N ASP A 480 -6.09 28.50 -28.86
CA ASP A 480 -6.25 29.92 -28.50
C ASP A 480 -7.08 30.71 -29.53
N GLY A 481 -6.83 30.52 -30.82
CA GLY A 481 -7.55 31.20 -31.91
C GLY A 481 -9.00 30.74 -32.07
N GLY A 482 -9.33 29.51 -31.67
CA GLY A 482 -10.72 29.02 -31.60
C GLY A 482 -11.46 29.60 -30.39
N ALA A 483 -10.82 29.58 -29.22
CA ALA A 483 -11.33 30.19 -28.00
C ALA A 483 -11.67 31.67 -28.20
N LYS A 484 -10.76 32.43 -28.83
CA LYS A 484 -10.99 33.85 -29.12
C LYS A 484 -12.16 34.08 -30.08
N LYS A 485 -12.28 33.32 -31.16
CA LYS A 485 -13.43 33.42 -32.09
C LYS A 485 -14.77 33.17 -31.40
N PHE A 486 -14.85 32.12 -30.57
CA PHE A 486 -16.04 31.78 -29.82
C PHE A 486 -16.44 32.89 -28.83
N TYR A 487 -15.46 33.46 -28.12
CA TYR A 487 -15.66 34.62 -27.26
C TYR A 487 -16.10 35.88 -28.04
N ASP A 488 -15.39 36.24 -29.12
CA ASP A 488 -15.71 37.43 -29.93
C ASP A 488 -17.13 37.30 -30.54
N LYS A 489 -17.54 36.09 -30.94
CA LYS A 489 -18.88 35.79 -31.47
C LYS A 489 -19.96 35.99 -30.42
N ILE A 490 -19.86 35.36 -29.25
CA ILE A 490 -20.81 35.57 -28.14
C ILE A 490 -20.87 37.04 -27.71
N VAL A 491 -19.74 37.75 -27.62
CA VAL A 491 -19.73 39.19 -27.30
C VAL A 491 -20.44 40.03 -28.38
N SER A 492 -20.35 39.65 -29.65
CA SER A 492 -21.06 40.31 -30.75
C SER A 492 -22.57 40.02 -30.79
N GLU A 493 -22.98 38.84 -30.31
CA GLU A 493 -24.37 38.36 -30.37
C GLU A 493 -25.22 38.83 -29.19
N TYR A 494 -24.64 38.98 -28.00
CA TYR A 494 -25.37 39.32 -26.76
C TYR A 494 -25.35 40.82 -26.41
N GLY A 495 -24.63 41.66 -27.18
CA GLY A 495 -24.68 43.13 -27.05
C GLY A 495 -24.36 43.64 -25.64
N GLU A 496 -25.23 44.46 -25.06
CA GLU A 496 -25.03 44.97 -23.69
C GLU A 496 -25.13 43.86 -22.63
N ARG A 497 -25.94 42.82 -22.87
CA ARG A 497 -26.04 41.65 -21.98
C ARG A 497 -24.77 40.81 -21.98
N ALA A 498 -23.90 40.95 -22.98
CA ALA A 498 -22.57 40.33 -22.98
C ALA A 498 -21.71 40.76 -21.78
N ALA A 499 -22.00 41.90 -21.13
CA ALA A 499 -21.31 42.33 -19.92
C ALA A 499 -21.41 41.31 -18.77
N GLU A 500 -22.57 40.65 -18.62
CA GLU A 500 -22.84 39.64 -17.58
C GLU A 500 -21.99 38.38 -17.79
N TYR A 501 -21.90 37.89 -19.04
CA TYR A 501 -21.16 36.67 -19.39
C TYR A 501 -19.64 36.90 -19.49
N LYS A 502 -19.22 38.08 -19.93
CA LYS A 502 -17.81 38.42 -20.20
C LYS A 502 -16.88 38.22 -18.99
N GLU A 503 -17.34 38.50 -17.77
CA GLU A 503 -16.51 38.25 -16.58
C GLU A 503 -16.22 36.74 -16.42
N ALA A 504 -17.26 35.91 -16.40
CA ALA A 504 -17.11 34.46 -16.22
C ALA A 504 -16.26 33.84 -17.35
N MET A 505 -16.50 34.25 -18.60
CA MET A 505 -15.76 33.78 -19.78
C MET A 505 -14.27 34.14 -19.72
N VAL A 506 -13.91 35.35 -19.25
CA VAL A 506 -12.49 35.73 -19.12
C VAL A 506 -11.85 35.11 -17.88
N ARG A 507 -12.51 35.12 -16.72
CA ARG A 507 -11.95 34.61 -15.46
C ARG A 507 -11.85 33.08 -15.44
N THR A 508 -12.98 32.39 -15.65
CA THR A 508 -13.09 30.93 -15.53
C THR A 508 -12.72 30.22 -16.84
N GLY A 509 -12.86 30.90 -17.98
CA GLY A 509 -12.38 30.42 -19.28
C GLY A 509 -10.90 30.72 -19.52
N PHE A 510 -10.60 31.94 -20.00
CA PHE A 510 -9.24 32.29 -20.44
C PHE A 510 -8.20 32.26 -19.31
N VAL A 511 -8.39 33.04 -18.24
CA VAL A 511 -7.37 33.20 -17.18
C VAL A 511 -7.08 31.87 -16.49
N LYS A 512 -8.12 31.14 -16.05
CA LYS A 512 -7.96 29.81 -15.43
C LYS A 512 -7.33 28.78 -16.39
N GLY A 513 -7.73 28.75 -17.66
CA GLY A 513 -7.16 27.83 -18.65
C GLY A 513 -5.69 28.12 -18.96
N LEU A 514 -5.33 29.41 -19.08
CA LEU A 514 -3.95 29.85 -19.32
C LEU A 514 -3.05 29.63 -18.09
N ILE A 515 -3.59 29.78 -16.86
CA ILE A 515 -2.91 29.38 -15.62
C ILE A 515 -2.63 27.88 -15.59
N ASN A 516 -3.60 27.03 -15.96
CA ASN A 516 -3.40 25.57 -16.04
C ASN A 516 -2.29 25.18 -17.05
N ARG A 517 -2.16 25.94 -18.15
CA ARG A 517 -1.07 25.83 -19.14
C ARG A 517 0.20 26.60 -18.78
N GLN A 518 0.29 27.19 -17.58
CA GLN A 518 1.43 27.97 -17.08
C GLN A 518 1.81 29.19 -17.96
N SER A 519 0.89 29.69 -18.78
CA SER A 519 1.10 30.82 -19.70
C SER A 519 0.69 32.14 -19.05
N TYR A 520 1.43 32.53 -18.01
CA TYR A 520 1.07 33.66 -17.12
C TYR A 520 1.03 35.02 -17.83
N GLU A 521 1.85 35.25 -18.85
CA GLU A 521 1.88 36.49 -19.64
C GLU A 521 0.56 36.69 -20.42
N LYS A 522 0.10 35.65 -21.12
CA LYS A 522 -1.21 35.66 -21.80
C LYS A 522 -2.34 35.83 -20.78
N ALA A 523 -2.25 35.15 -19.63
CA ALA A 523 -3.26 35.27 -18.56
C ALA A 523 -3.32 36.69 -17.98
N PHE A 524 -2.18 37.36 -17.81
CA PHE A 524 -2.08 38.74 -17.35
C PHE A 524 -2.73 39.73 -18.33
N ALA A 525 -2.44 39.61 -19.63
CA ALA A 525 -3.05 40.44 -20.66
C ALA A 525 -4.59 40.31 -20.69
N TRP A 526 -5.12 39.08 -20.55
CA TRP A 526 -6.57 38.86 -20.43
C TRP A 526 -7.15 39.38 -19.11
N ALA A 527 -6.44 39.24 -17.98
CA ALA A 527 -6.88 39.77 -16.68
C ALA A 527 -6.99 41.31 -16.69
N GLN A 528 -6.05 42.02 -17.32
CA GLN A 528 -6.10 43.48 -17.47
C GLN A 528 -7.34 43.96 -18.25
N ALA A 529 -7.85 43.16 -19.19
CA ALA A 529 -9.01 43.52 -20.03
C ALA A 529 -10.37 43.44 -19.31
N VAL A 530 -10.40 42.98 -18.05
CA VAL A 530 -11.62 42.85 -17.22
C VAL A 530 -11.99 44.16 -16.53
N GLN A 531 -13.25 44.31 -16.11
CA GLN A 531 -13.73 45.41 -15.26
C GLN A 531 -12.99 45.46 -13.90
N ALA A 532 -12.98 46.62 -13.24
CA ALA A 532 -12.05 46.92 -12.14
C ALA A 532 -12.10 45.95 -10.95
N GLU A 533 -13.29 45.53 -10.51
CA GLU A 533 -13.46 44.66 -9.33
C GLU A 533 -12.96 43.23 -9.62
N ALA A 534 -13.47 42.61 -10.68
CA ALA A 534 -13.08 41.26 -11.09
C ALA A 534 -11.64 41.17 -11.64
N ARG A 535 -11.10 42.26 -12.22
CA ARG A 535 -9.69 42.39 -12.59
C ARG A 535 -8.78 42.12 -11.39
N THR A 536 -9.09 42.68 -10.23
CA THR A 536 -8.31 42.47 -9.00
C THR A 536 -8.22 40.98 -8.66
N LEU A 537 -9.35 40.26 -8.69
CA LEU A 537 -9.37 38.82 -8.42
C LEU A 537 -8.59 38.01 -9.48
N CYS A 538 -8.73 38.35 -10.77
CA CYS A 538 -7.98 37.69 -11.84
C CYS A 538 -6.46 37.92 -11.69
N LEU A 539 -6.03 39.13 -11.34
CA LEU A 539 -4.61 39.45 -11.10
C LEU A 539 -4.07 38.74 -9.86
N MET A 540 -4.88 38.62 -8.79
CA MET A 540 -4.54 37.83 -7.61
C MET A 540 -4.36 36.35 -7.95
N ASP A 541 -5.28 35.77 -8.73
CA ASP A 541 -5.23 34.37 -9.18
C ASP A 541 -3.97 34.12 -10.05
N VAL A 542 -3.65 35.02 -10.99
CA VAL A 542 -2.43 34.93 -11.83
C VAL A 542 -1.15 35.07 -10.98
N ALA A 543 -1.05 36.12 -10.14
CA ALA A 543 0.14 36.35 -9.32
C ALA A 543 0.42 35.19 -8.35
N THR A 544 -0.64 34.63 -7.75
CA THR A 544 -0.54 33.49 -6.82
C THR A 544 0.01 32.26 -7.53
N ASN A 545 -0.56 31.88 -8.69
CA ASN A 545 -0.13 30.68 -9.42
C ASN A 545 1.25 30.87 -10.09
N ALA A 546 1.57 32.07 -10.58
CA ALA A 546 2.89 32.40 -11.09
C ALA A 546 3.97 32.27 -10.00
N ALA A 547 3.69 32.79 -8.79
CA ALA A 547 4.59 32.69 -7.65
C ALA A 547 4.76 31.24 -7.15
N ASP A 548 3.67 30.47 -7.06
CA ASP A 548 3.74 29.06 -6.66
C ASP A 548 4.63 28.23 -7.61
N ASN A 549 4.62 28.54 -8.91
CA ASN A 549 5.46 27.91 -9.93
C ASN A 549 6.80 28.65 -10.20
N ASN A 550 7.24 29.54 -9.30
CA ASN A 550 8.52 30.28 -9.34
C ASN A 550 8.74 31.20 -10.57
N ALA A 551 7.68 31.65 -11.24
CA ALA A 551 7.76 32.60 -12.35
C ALA A 551 8.01 34.05 -11.87
N LEU A 552 9.22 34.31 -11.36
CA LEU A 552 9.61 35.53 -10.62
C LEU A 552 9.24 36.86 -11.31
N ALA A 553 9.56 37.01 -12.60
CA ALA A 553 9.34 38.25 -13.33
C ALA A 553 7.84 38.58 -13.44
N THR A 554 7.05 37.66 -14.01
CA THR A 554 5.61 37.85 -14.20
C THR A 554 4.87 37.93 -12.85
N ALA A 555 5.22 37.11 -11.86
CA ALA A 555 4.58 37.16 -10.54
C ALA A 555 4.78 38.52 -9.84
N THR A 556 5.96 39.14 -9.97
CA THR A 556 6.24 40.45 -9.37
C THR A 556 5.64 41.61 -10.16
N GLU A 557 5.65 41.55 -11.50
CA GLU A 557 4.98 42.53 -12.37
C GLU A 557 3.46 42.55 -12.14
N VAL A 558 2.81 41.38 -12.21
CA VAL A 558 1.37 41.22 -11.98
C VAL A 558 1.00 41.77 -10.59
N TYR A 559 1.77 41.42 -9.55
CA TYR A 559 1.52 41.91 -8.19
C TYR A 559 1.65 43.43 -8.05
N ASN A 560 2.66 44.04 -8.67
CA ASN A 560 2.82 45.50 -8.65
C ASN A 560 1.66 46.23 -9.37
N SER A 561 0.90 45.54 -10.24
CA SER A 561 -0.32 46.08 -10.88
C SER A 561 -1.59 45.96 -10.02
N ILE A 562 -1.55 45.25 -8.89
CA ILE A 562 -2.71 45.07 -7.99
C ILE A 562 -2.87 46.32 -7.11
N VAL A 563 -3.80 47.20 -7.51
CA VAL A 563 -4.24 48.35 -6.70
C VAL A 563 -5.42 47.92 -5.82
N ALA A 564 -5.13 47.38 -4.63
CA ALA A 564 -6.15 46.85 -3.72
C ALA A 564 -5.81 47.05 -2.23
N ASP A 565 -6.83 46.89 -1.38
CA ASP A 565 -6.73 47.01 0.08
C ASP A 565 -5.81 45.93 0.70
N PRO A 566 -4.98 46.24 1.71
CA PRO A 566 -4.07 45.26 2.31
C PRO A 566 -4.70 43.96 2.82
N GLN A 567 -6.02 43.90 3.07
CA GLN A 567 -6.68 42.64 3.46
C GLN A 567 -6.86 41.68 2.28
N THR A 568 -7.14 42.17 1.07
CA THR A 568 -7.41 41.30 -0.09
C THR A 568 -6.14 40.74 -0.72
N VAL A 569 -5.03 41.50 -0.67
CA VAL A 569 -3.75 41.14 -1.30
C VAL A 569 -3.01 39.99 -0.58
N ALA A 570 -3.46 39.61 0.63
CA ALA A 570 -2.78 38.66 1.51
C ALA A 570 -2.36 37.32 0.85
N THR A 571 -3.22 36.69 0.05
CA THR A 571 -2.92 35.39 -0.58
C THR A 571 -1.77 35.48 -1.60
N PRO A 572 -1.78 36.42 -2.58
CA PRO A 572 -0.62 36.73 -3.39
C PRO A 572 0.64 37.10 -2.58
N THR A 573 0.52 37.89 -1.51
CA THR A 573 1.69 38.26 -0.68
C THR A 573 2.32 37.04 0.00
N VAL A 574 1.51 36.09 0.47
CA VAL A 574 1.98 34.80 1.01
C VAL A 574 2.67 33.94 -0.06
N ALA A 575 2.13 33.89 -1.28
CA ALA A 575 2.75 33.14 -2.38
C ALA A 575 4.09 33.75 -2.83
N LEU A 576 4.18 35.08 -2.91
CA LEU A 576 5.43 35.79 -3.22
C LEU A 576 6.47 35.67 -2.11
N LEU A 577 6.06 35.74 -0.83
CA LEU A 577 6.93 35.45 0.31
C LEU A 577 7.52 34.04 0.20
N ALA A 578 6.68 33.04 -0.07
CA ALA A 578 7.11 31.65 -0.21
C ALA A 578 8.00 31.43 -1.45
N MET A 579 7.76 32.14 -2.56
CA MET A 579 8.65 32.18 -3.72
C MET A 579 10.01 32.80 -3.38
N SER A 580 10.05 33.99 -2.77
CA SER A 580 11.33 34.65 -2.42
C SER A 580 12.16 33.86 -1.41
N ILE A 581 11.52 33.11 -0.51
CA ILE A 581 12.23 32.18 0.39
C ILE A 581 12.79 30.98 -0.39
N ARG A 582 12.03 30.41 -1.33
CA ARG A 582 12.50 29.29 -2.19
C ARG A 582 13.64 29.70 -3.13
N THR A 583 13.68 30.95 -3.61
CA THR A 583 14.80 31.48 -4.40
C THR A 583 15.98 31.98 -3.55
N GLY A 584 15.83 32.07 -2.23
CA GLY A 584 16.87 32.53 -1.30
C GLY A 584 16.96 34.05 -1.09
N ASP A 585 16.07 34.84 -1.71
CA ASP A 585 16.03 36.29 -1.53
C ASP A 585 15.28 36.70 -0.25
N VAL A 586 16.03 36.73 0.86
CA VAL A 586 15.55 37.17 2.17
C VAL A 586 15.19 38.67 2.20
N ALA A 587 15.74 39.50 1.30
CA ALA A 587 15.44 40.93 1.25
C ALA A 587 14.06 41.19 0.65
N SER A 588 13.73 40.55 -0.48
CA SER A 588 12.36 40.57 -1.02
C SER A 588 11.38 39.88 -0.08
N ALA A 589 11.76 38.78 0.57
CA ALA A 589 10.93 38.14 1.59
C ALA A 589 10.54 39.12 2.71
N ASN A 590 11.47 39.96 3.17
CA ASN A 590 11.19 40.95 4.20
C ASN A 590 10.18 42.03 3.75
N LYS A 591 10.23 42.47 2.49
CA LYS A 591 9.23 43.39 1.90
C LYS A 591 7.82 42.80 2.00
N TYR A 592 7.64 41.53 1.64
CA TYR A 592 6.34 40.85 1.70
C TYR A 592 5.91 40.53 3.13
N TRP A 593 6.85 40.18 4.03
CA TRP A 593 6.58 39.99 5.45
C TRP A 593 6.05 41.26 6.13
N HIS A 594 6.64 42.42 5.85
CA HIS A 594 6.17 43.70 6.39
C HIS A 594 4.72 44.01 5.96
N LEU A 595 4.35 43.71 4.71
CA LEU A 595 2.97 43.86 4.24
C LEU A 595 2.00 42.92 4.98
N LEU A 596 2.34 41.63 5.09
CA LEU A 596 1.56 40.64 5.87
C LEU A 596 1.43 41.03 7.35
N SER A 597 2.44 41.70 7.90
CA SER A 597 2.40 42.22 9.27
C SER A 597 1.39 43.36 9.46
N THR A 598 0.86 43.98 8.40
CA THR A 598 -0.24 44.96 8.49
C THR A 598 -1.63 44.36 8.29
N CYS A 599 -1.73 43.13 7.78
CA CYS A 599 -3.00 42.42 7.57
C CYS A 599 -3.63 41.93 8.90
N GLN A 600 -4.93 41.63 8.87
CA GLN A 600 -5.56 40.83 9.93
C GLN A 600 -5.00 39.40 9.89
N ALA A 601 -4.73 38.80 11.06
CA ALA A 601 -4.07 37.50 11.13
C ALA A 601 -5.07 36.34 11.02
N THR A 602 -4.84 35.42 10.08
CA THR A 602 -5.69 34.25 9.83
C THR A 602 -4.88 32.96 10.06
N SER A 603 -5.54 31.81 10.27
CA SER A 603 -4.89 30.49 10.40
C SER A 603 -3.98 30.14 9.22
N SER A 604 -4.33 30.57 8.01
CA SER A 604 -3.51 30.44 6.78
C SER A 604 -2.15 31.16 6.82
N PHE A 605 -1.80 31.84 7.91
CA PHE A 605 -0.49 32.46 8.13
C PHE A 605 0.46 31.62 8.99
N ILE A 606 0.08 30.43 9.46
CA ILE A 606 0.94 29.57 10.30
C ILE A 606 2.16 29.08 9.51
N GLU A 607 1.95 28.49 8.33
CA GLU A 607 3.01 27.97 7.47
C GLU A 607 3.97 29.06 6.97
N PRO A 608 3.53 30.21 6.39
CA PRO A 608 4.47 31.26 5.99
C PRO A 608 5.21 31.89 7.19
N THR A 609 4.62 31.89 8.39
CA THR A 609 5.32 32.31 9.62
C THR A 609 6.48 31.37 9.95
N ALA A 610 6.26 30.06 9.88
CA ALA A 610 7.31 29.07 10.08
C ALA A 610 8.38 29.12 8.98
N MET A 611 7.95 29.25 7.71
CA MET A 611 8.83 29.37 6.53
C MET A 611 9.80 30.56 6.64
N TYR A 612 9.27 31.75 6.93
CA TYR A 612 10.05 32.98 7.04
C TYR A 612 10.96 33.00 8.27
N ALA A 613 10.50 32.44 9.39
CA ALA A 613 11.36 32.27 10.57
C ALA A 613 12.56 31.36 10.30
N VAL A 614 12.35 30.24 9.61
CA VAL A 614 13.42 29.32 9.17
C VAL A 614 14.39 30.01 8.20
N ALA A 615 13.90 30.83 7.26
CA ALA A 615 14.74 31.61 6.36
C ALA A 615 15.65 32.61 7.11
N LEU A 616 15.08 33.39 8.05
CA LEU A 616 15.84 34.34 8.89
C LEU A 616 16.82 33.65 9.85
N ILE A 617 16.45 32.51 10.45
CA ILE A 617 17.36 31.72 11.29
C ILE A 617 18.51 31.18 10.44
N GLY A 618 18.22 30.74 9.21
CA GLY A 618 19.19 30.31 8.23
C GLY A 618 20.19 31.40 7.84
N SER A 619 19.73 32.62 7.52
CA SER A 619 20.59 33.76 7.17
C SER A 619 21.44 34.30 8.33
N GLY A 620 21.29 33.75 9.54
CA GLY A 620 22.00 34.16 10.75
C GLY A 620 21.23 35.16 11.63
N GLN A 621 20.06 35.63 11.20
CA GLN A 621 19.18 36.56 11.93
C GLN A 621 18.31 35.83 12.97
N VAL A 622 18.93 34.92 13.75
CA VAL A 622 18.26 33.98 14.68
C VAL A 622 17.34 34.68 15.69
N VAL A 623 17.77 35.82 16.25
CA VAL A 623 16.94 36.59 17.20
C VAL A 623 15.69 37.12 16.54
N GLU A 624 15.81 37.61 15.31
CA GLU A 624 14.74 38.29 14.57
C GLU A 624 13.69 37.28 14.10
N GLY A 625 14.11 36.18 13.47
CA GLY A 625 13.21 35.09 13.08
C GLY A 625 12.39 34.53 14.25
N LEU A 626 13.01 34.39 15.43
CA LEU A 626 12.35 33.93 16.65
C LEU A 626 11.51 34.98 17.40
N VAL A 627 11.58 36.25 17.00
CA VAL A 627 10.72 37.34 17.53
C VAL A 627 9.56 37.59 16.57
N GLN A 628 9.82 37.68 15.26
CA GLN A 628 8.80 37.85 14.22
C GLN A 628 7.78 36.69 14.25
N SER A 629 8.24 35.44 14.32
CA SER A 629 7.36 34.27 14.45
C SER A 629 6.48 34.33 15.69
N LYS A 630 7.07 34.57 16.86
CA LYS A 630 6.32 34.64 18.13
C LYS A 630 5.29 35.78 18.12
N ALA A 631 5.61 36.93 17.53
CA ALA A 631 4.68 38.04 17.39
C ALA A 631 3.50 37.68 16.47
N MET A 632 3.77 36.99 15.36
CA MET A 632 2.73 36.61 14.39
C MET A 632 1.83 35.48 14.93
N PHE A 633 2.40 34.41 15.49
CA PHE A 633 1.63 33.35 16.15
C PHE A 633 0.74 33.88 17.29
N HIS A 634 1.20 34.88 18.05
CA HIS A 634 0.36 35.50 19.08
C HIS A 634 -0.85 36.25 18.49
N ARG A 635 -0.71 36.87 17.31
CA ARG A 635 -1.83 37.52 16.61
C ARG A 635 -2.82 36.50 16.04
N ILE A 636 -2.34 35.39 15.50
CA ILE A 636 -3.20 34.29 15.01
C ILE A 636 -4.01 33.69 16.18
N ARG A 637 -3.39 33.54 17.37
CA ARG A 637 -4.11 33.19 18.61
C ARG A 637 -5.17 34.22 19.00
N GLN A 638 -4.89 35.51 18.87
CA GLN A 638 -5.84 36.57 19.22
C GLN A 638 -7.06 36.64 18.29
N SER A 639 -6.94 36.28 17.00
CA SER A 639 -8.09 36.19 16.09
C SER A 639 -8.86 34.87 16.24
N ALA A 640 -8.17 33.74 16.44
CA ALA A 640 -8.79 32.43 16.62
C ALA A 640 -9.72 32.34 17.84
N LEU A 641 -9.55 33.21 18.85
CA LEU A 641 -10.47 33.33 20.00
C LEU A 641 -11.93 33.66 19.63
N GLN A 642 -12.22 34.05 18.38
CA GLN A 642 -13.58 34.29 17.90
C GLN A 642 -14.27 33.02 17.35
N ASP A 643 -13.53 31.94 17.07
CA ASP A 643 -14.06 30.71 16.46
C ASP A 643 -13.75 29.46 17.32
N PRO A 644 -14.70 29.04 18.18
CA PRO A 644 -14.47 28.05 19.24
C PRO A 644 -14.36 26.59 18.75
N GLN A 645 -14.33 26.34 17.43
CA GLN A 645 -14.14 24.99 16.86
C GLN A 645 -12.74 24.75 16.26
N SER A 646 -11.89 25.78 16.20
CA SER A 646 -10.63 25.72 15.44
C SER A 646 -9.51 24.93 16.15
N GLN A 647 -8.74 24.13 15.39
CA GLN A 647 -7.58 23.36 15.88
C GLN A 647 -6.27 24.17 15.89
N VAL A 648 -6.37 25.48 15.66
CA VAL A 648 -5.27 26.42 15.39
C VAL A 648 -4.15 26.40 16.43
N ASP A 649 -4.46 26.16 17.70
CA ASP A 649 -3.42 26.08 18.74
C ASP A 649 -2.47 24.88 18.56
N ALA A 650 -2.95 23.76 18.00
CA ALA A 650 -2.12 22.60 17.71
C ALA A 650 -1.23 22.84 16.47
N GLU A 651 -1.80 23.42 15.41
CA GLU A 651 -1.07 23.83 14.21
C GLU A 651 0.04 24.86 14.52
N ILE A 652 -0.23 25.80 15.44
CA ILE A 652 0.77 26.78 15.89
C ILE A 652 1.91 26.12 16.68
N GLU A 653 1.63 25.23 17.62
CA GLU A 653 2.71 24.53 18.36
C GLU A 653 3.49 23.59 17.43
N GLU A 654 2.87 22.97 16.42
CA GLU A 654 3.58 22.21 15.39
C GLU A 654 4.49 23.10 14.53
N GLY A 655 4.02 24.30 14.13
CA GLY A 655 4.84 25.29 13.44
C GLY A 655 6.01 25.81 14.28
N VAL A 656 5.84 25.92 15.61
CA VAL A 656 6.92 26.24 16.56
C VAL A 656 7.91 25.08 16.68
N ASP A 657 7.44 23.83 16.76
CA ASP A 657 8.30 22.66 16.80
C ASP A 657 9.01 22.42 15.46
N PHE A 658 8.44 22.80 14.32
CA PHE A 658 9.12 22.79 13.02
C PHE A 658 10.34 23.72 13.01
N ILE A 659 10.17 24.98 13.44
CA ILE A 659 11.28 25.94 13.61
C ILE A 659 12.35 25.37 14.56
N ARG A 660 11.93 24.71 15.63
CA ARG A 660 12.81 24.10 16.63
C ARG A 660 13.61 22.92 16.08
N ARG A 661 12.96 21.96 15.40
CA ARG A 661 13.61 20.84 14.73
C ARG A 661 14.68 21.33 13.75
N TYR A 662 14.37 22.38 12.98
CA TYR A 662 15.32 23.03 12.08
C TYR A 662 16.55 23.57 12.83
N MET A 663 16.35 24.33 13.92
CA MET A 663 17.45 24.85 14.76
C MET A 663 18.30 23.73 15.36
N ASP A 664 17.67 22.71 15.97
CA ASP A 664 18.35 21.59 16.60
C ASP A 664 19.16 20.77 15.58
N SER A 665 18.63 20.55 14.36
CA SER A 665 19.31 19.84 13.27
C SER A 665 20.61 20.51 12.81
N ARG A 666 20.70 21.84 12.95
CA ARG A 666 21.86 22.67 12.57
C ARG A 666 22.72 23.10 13.76
N GLY A 667 22.38 22.65 14.98
CA GLY A 667 23.08 23.04 16.21
C GLY A 667 22.94 24.52 16.60
N ILE A 668 21.94 25.22 16.04
CA ILE A 668 21.71 26.65 16.28
C ILE A 668 21.06 26.82 17.66
N LYS A 669 21.79 27.38 18.62
CA LYS A 669 21.26 27.72 19.95
C LYS A 669 20.42 28.99 19.89
N ASP A 670 19.38 29.07 20.71
CA ASP A 670 18.63 30.33 20.91
C ASP A 670 19.47 31.31 21.77
N PRO A 671 20.03 32.39 21.18
CA PRO A 671 20.90 33.32 21.91
C PRO A 671 20.14 34.11 22.99
N ARG A 672 18.80 34.09 22.99
CA ARG A 672 17.99 34.70 24.06
C ARG A 672 18.07 33.89 25.35
N ARG A 673 18.32 32.57 25.28
CA ARG A 673 18.56 31.73 26.46
C ARG A 673 19.93 32.04 27.08
N ASP A 674 20.97 32.16 26.26
CA ASP A 674 22.30 32.58 26.72
C ASP A 674 22.24 34.01 27.30
N ARG A 675 21.50 34.94 26.67
CA ARG A 675 21.27 36.28 27.24
C ARG A 675 20.49 36.24 28.55
N ALA A 676 19.49 35.37 28.70
CA ALA A 676 18.74 35.22 29.95
C ALA A 676 19.59 34.60 31.07
N GLN A 677 20.46 33.64 30.75
CA GLN A 677 21.43 33.09 31.70
C GLN A 677 22.54 34.11 32.05
N GLN A 678 22.94 34.95 31.10
CA GLN A 678 23.85 36.07 31.35
C GLN A 678 23.20 37.16 32.20
N THR A 679 21.94 37.56 31.97
CA THR A 679 21.27 38.54 32.84
C THR A 679 20.94 37.97 34.22
N ALA A 680 20.58 36.69 34.33
CA ALA A 680 20.42 36.02 35.62
C ALA A 680 21.74 35.95 36.40
N SER A 681 22.83 35.51 35.76
CA SER A 681 24.14 35.46 36.41
C SER A 681 24.72 36.85 36.69
N LEU A 682 24.46 37.87 35.87
CA LEU A 682 24.80 39.27 36.16
C LEU A 682 23.95 39.85 37.31
N ALA A 683 22.66 39.53 37.41
CA ALA A 683 21.82 39.94 38.53
C ALA A 683 22.31 39.32 39.86
N ILE A 684 22.69 38.04 39.84
CA ILE A 684 23.34 37.35 40.95
C ILE A 684 24.69 38.02 41.30
N ARG A 685 25.50 38.37 40.29
CA ARG A 685 26.81 39.02 40.48
C ARG A 685 26.70 40.50 40.91
N ALA A 686 25.56 41.15 40.69
CA ALA A 686 25.27 42.53 41.04
C ALA A 686 24.58 42.70 42.41
N GLY A 687 24.35 41.61 43.15
CA GLY A 687 23.89 41.65 44.55
C GLY A 687 22.48 42.20 44.78
N ARG A 688 21.62 42.26 43.75
CA ARG A 688 20.24 42.73 43.87
C ARG A 688 19.24 41.57 43.87
N VAL A 689 18.98 41.04 45.07
CA VAL A 689 17.83 40.16 45.32
C VAL A 689 16.54 41.02 45.34
N PRO A 690 15.52 40.72 44.52
CA PRO A 690 14.18 41.26 44.74
C PRO A 690 13.60 40.64 46.00
N ALA A 691 13.47 41.42 47.07
CA ALA A 691 12.92 40.94 48.32
C ALA A 691 11.39 40.85 48.23
N HIS A 692 10.84 39.66 47.94
CA HIS A 692 9.50 39.13 48.23
C HIS A 692 9.50 37.65 47.76
N ALA A 693 9.14 36.63 48.56
CA ALA A 693 8.71 36.62 49.95
C ALA A 693 9.19 35.36 50.69
N GLN A 694 9.43 35.50 52.00
CA GLN A 694 9.43 34.40 52.97
C GLN A 694 8.53 34.81 54.13
N THR A 695 7.42 34.10 54.33
CA THR A 695 6.67 34.08 55.60
C THR A 695 5.64 32.97 55.57
N MET A 696 5.76 32.04 56.53
CA MET A 696 4.69 31.19 57.07
C MET A 696 4.04 30.15 56.12
N ASP A 697 3.63 28.97 56.57
CA ASP A 697 3.68 28.45 57.95
C ASP A 697 4.00 26.95 58.01
N SER A 698 4.44 26.50 59.20
CA SER A 698 4.70 25.10 59.49
C SER A 698 3.86 24.62 60.68
N THR A 699 2.89 23.73 60.45
CA THR A 699 2.54 22.59 61.34
C THR A 699 1.29 21.84 60.85
N THR A 700 1.44 20.56 60.48
CA THR A 700 0.65 19.43 61.03
C THR A 700 1.12 18.07 60.48
N SER A 701 1.24 17.11 61.40
CA SER A 701 1.12 15.65 61.23
C SER A 701 1.50 14.96 59.90
N GLY A 702 2.60 14.20 59.94
CA GLY A 702 2.46 12.73 59.85
C GLY A 702 2.24 12.08 58.48
N GLY A 703 3.24 12.18 57.60
CA GLY A 703 3.37 11.31 56.42
C GLY A 703 4.79 11.43 55.85
N ALA A 704 5.49 10.30 55.67
CA ALA A 704 6.79 10.31 55.02
C ALA A 704 6.59 10.22 53.49
N PRO A 705 7.10 11.17 52.69
CA PRO A 705 7.13 11.00 51.24
C PRO A 705 8.19 9.94 50.87
N GLU A 706 7.82 9.02 49.97
CA GLU A 706 8.82 8.19 49.30
C GLU A 706 9.67 9.07 48.35
N PRO A 707 10.97 8.79 48.14
CA PRO A 707 11.81 9.59 47.26
C PRO A 707 11.42 9.40 45.79
N ASP A 708 11.36 10.50 45.04
CA ASP A 708 10.95 10.52 43.63
C ASP A 708 11.74 9.54 42.75
N GLY A 709 11.03 8.73 41.96
CA GLY A 709 11.57 7.51 41.36
C GLY A 709 12.57 7.68 40.20
N ASP A 710 12.71 8.88 39.64
CA ASP A 710 13.44 9.13 38.39
C ASP A 710 14.97 9.27 38.54
N PHE A 711 15.49 9.41 39.77
CA PHE A 711 16.92 9.68 39.99
C PHE A 711 17.82 8.46 39.65
N ASP A 712 18.70 8.60 38.65
CA ASP A 712 19.80 7.67 38.37
C ASP A 712 21.14 8.23 38.91
N PRO A 713 21.73 7.62 39.95
CA PRO A 713 23.03 8.02 40.48
C PRO A 713 24.17 8.02 39.45
N HIS A 714 24.09 7.16 38.44
CA HIS A 714 25.15 6.90 37.46
C HIS A 714 25.10 7.82 36.24
N ALA A 715 24.01 8.57 36.03
CA ALA A 715 23.79 9.41 34.85
C ALA A 715 24.96 10.37 34.52
N HIS A 716 25.66 10.86 35.55
CA HIS A 716 26.78 11.80 35.43
C HIS A 716 28.01 11.23 34.69
N ASN A 717 28.19 9.91 34.64
CA ASN A 717 29.33 9.24 34.02
C ASN A 717 29.00 8.59 32.66
N VAL A 718 27.78 8.82 32.14
CA VAL A 718 27.30 8.23 30.88
C VAL A 718 27.92 8.96 29.67
N ASP A 719 28.78 8.26 28.91
CA ASP A 719 29.24 8.77 27.62
C ASP A 719 28.25 8.41 26.51
N ILE A 720 27.46 9.42 26.14
CA ILE A 720 26.44 9.35 25.08
C ILE A 720 27.08 9.25 23.68
N GLN A 721 28.25 9.87 23.45
CA GLN A 721 28.91 9.89 22.14
C GLN A 721 29.60 8.55 21.86
N GLY A 722 30.33 8.00 22.83
CA GLY A 722 30.85 6.62 22.76
C GLY A 722 29.72 5.59 22.62
N SER A 723 28.60 5.76 23.36
CA SER A 723 27.40 4.92 23.20
C SER A 723 26.80 4.97 21.80
N PHE A 724 26.84 6.13 21.13
CA PHE A 724 26.37 6.28 19.76
C PHE A 724 27.34 5.62 18.77
N ARG A 725 28.65 5.87 18.91
CA ARG A 725 29.70 5.28 18.07
C ARG A 725 29.69 3.74 18.12
N ILE A 726 29.52 3.14 19.30
CA ILE A 726 29.38 1.69 19.45
C ILE A 726 28.16 1.18 18.67
N ASN A 727 26.99 1.82 18.80
CA ASN A 727 25.81 1.42 18.05
C ASN A 727 26.04 1.51 16.53
N GLN A 728 26.68 2.58 16.04
CA GLN A 728 26.98 2.78 14.62
C GLN A 728 27.94 1.72 14.06
N ILE A 729 28.93 1.27 14.84
CA ILE A 729 29.84 0.17 14.46
C ILE A 729 29.07 -1.15 14.35
N LEU A 730 28.22 -1.46 15.34
CA LEU A 730 27.42 -2.70 15.36
C LEU A 730 26.36 -2.75 14.25
N GLU A 731 25.80 -1.60 13.86
CA GLU A 731 24.76 -1.46 12.83
C GLU A 731 25.33 -1.29 11.41
N SER A 732 26.66 -1.14 11.25
CA SER A 732 27.31 -1.00 9.95
C SER A 732 27.27 -2.31 9.13
N PRO A 733 26.94 -2.24 7.82
CA PRO A 733 27.00 -3.40 6.92
C PRO A 733 28.39 -3.65 6.32
N LEU A 734 29.34 -2.71 6.46
CA LEU A 734 30.63 -2.71 5.75
C LEU A 734 31.71 -3.64 6.34
N TYR A 735 31.43 -4.29 7.46
CA TYR A 735 32.41 -5.03 8.25
C TYR A 735 31.95 -6.46 8.51
N ASP A 736 32.90 -7.39 8.67
CA ASP A 736 32.60 -8.76 9.09
C ASP A 736 31.92 -8.81 10.48
N GLY A 737 31.20 -9.89 10.77
CA GLY A 737 30.55 -10.11 12.06
C GLY A 737 31.54 -10.24 13.22
N ALA A 738 32.76 -10.72 12.98
CA ALA A 738 33.79 -10.82 14.03
C ALA A 738 34.50 -9.49 14.30
N SER A 739 34.84 -8.70 13.28
CA SER A 739 35.52 -7.41 13.48
C SER A 739 34.62 -6.37 14.15
N ARG A 740 33.35 -6.24 13.74
CA ARG A 740 32.40 -5.29 14.37
C ARG A 740 32.33 -5.39 15.89
N VAL A 741 32.36 -6.61 16.42
CA VAL A 741 32.31 -6.84 17.87
C VAL A 741 33.65 -6.44 18.52
N ASN A 742 34.78 -6.76 17.89
CA ASN A 742 36.10 -6.36 18.39
C ASN A 742 36.26 -4.82 18.42
N ASP A 743 35.96 -4.13 17.31
CA ASP A 743 36.11 -2.68 17.17
C ASP A 743 35.20 -1.91 18.14
N ALA A 744 34.01 -2.45 18.41
CA ALA A 744 33.08 -1.93 19.41
C ALA A 744 33.55 -2.18 20.86
N LEU A 745 34.25 -3.29 21.13
CA LEU A 745 34.89 -3.57 22.42
C LEU A 745 36.11 -2.66 22.65
N GLU A 746 36.92 -2.37 21.63
CA GLU A 746 38.01 -1.39 21.76
C GLU A 746 37.48 0.00 22.15
N CYS A 747 36.33 0.41 21.58
CA CYS A 747 35.63 1.62 21.99
C CYS A 747 35.19 1.55 23.47
N LEU A 748 34.59 0.43 23.91
CA LEU A 748 34.20 0.18 25.30
C LEU A 748 35.40 0.29 26.25
N HIS A 749 36.51 -0.40 25.97
CA HIS A 749 37.74 -0.31 26.77
C HIS A 749 38.32 1.12 26.80
N SER A 750 38.14 1.91 25.74
CA SER A 750 38.52 3.32 25.73
C SER A 750 37.66 4.17 26.68
N MET A 751 36.34 4.01 26.67
CA MET A 751 35.43 4.72 27.59
C MET A 751 35.76 4.38 29.06
N ARG A 752 35.95 3.09 29.36
CA ARG A 752 36.32 2.63 30.71
C ARG A 752 37.66 3.19 31.19
N ARG A 753 38.66 3.32 30.31
CA ARG A 753 39.94 4.02 30.62
C ARG A 753 39.75 5.51 30.92
N ALA A 754 38.76 6.16 30.31
CA ALA A 754 38.36 7.54 30.60
C ALA A 754 37.45 7.68 31.85
N ARG A 755 37.13 6.57 32.54
CA ARG A 755 36.17 6.48 33.67
C ARG A 755 34.72 6.86 33.31
N THR A 756 34.36 6.79 32.03
CA THR A 756 32.96 6.89 31.57
C THR A 756 32.42 5.51 31.21
N HIS A 757 31.10 5.36 31.20
CA HIS A 757 30.44 4.12 30.79
C HIS A 757 29.39 4.35 29.70
N PRO A 758 29.10 3.35 28.85
CA PRO A 758 27.96 3.38 27.94
C PRO A 758 26.61 3.45 28.67
N ARG A 759 25.57 3.78 27.91
CA ARG A 759 24.17 3.57 28.32
C ARG A 759 23.85 2.08 28.46
N TYR A 760 22.98 1.72 29.41
CA TYR A 760 22.53 0.34 29.65
C TYR A 760 22.14 -0.44 28.37
N ILE A 761 21.40 0.21 27.47
CA ILE A 761 20.95 -0.37 26.19
C ILE A 761 22.12 -0.72 25.26
N THR A 762 23.25 0.01 25.34
CA THR A 762 24.44 -0.27 24.54
C THR A 762 25.18 -1.53 25.03
N TYR A 763 25.21 -1.82 26.34
CA TYR A 763 25.67 -3.12 26.85
C TYR A 763 24.78 -4.26 26.36
N ALA A 764 23.44 -4.09 26.41
CA ALA A 764 22.49 -5.08 25.90
C ALA A 764 22.67 -5.37 24.40
N LYS A 765 22.94 -4.33 23.59
CA LYS A 765 23.29 -4.48 22.16
C LYS A 765 24.62 -5.21 21.95
N LEU A 766 25.66 -4.89 22.73
CA LEU A 766 26.97 -5.57 22.68
C LEU A 766 26.85 -7.07 23.00
N ILE A 767 26.14 -7.44 24.06
CA ILE A 767 25.84 -8.83 24.44
C ILE A 767 25.09 -9.55 23.31
N THR A 768 24.06 -8.89 22.76
CA THR A 768 23.28 -9.44 21.63
C THR A 768 24.16 -9.67 20.40
N ALA A 769 25.07 -8.76 20.08
CA ALA A 769 25.99 -8.90 18.94
C ALA A 769 27.03 -10.01 19.16
N ALA A 770 27.65 -10.05 20.34
CA ALA A 770 28.62 -11.10 20.72
C ALA A 770 28.00 -12.50 20.59
N SER A 771 26.76 -12.68 21.06
CA SER A 771 26.03 -13.96 21.02
C SER A 771 25.70 -14.51 19.62
N ARG A 772 25.89 -13.71 18.55
CA ARG A 772 25.60 -14.08 17.15
C ARG A 772 26.83 -14.48 16.34
N ARG A 773 28.04 -14.38 16.91
CA ARG A 773 29.30 -14.75 16.27
C ARG A 773 29.41 -16.28 16.20
N GLU A 774 29.69 -16.83 15.02
CA GLU A 774 29.65 -18.28 14.73
C GLU A 774 30.58 -19.14 15.61
N LYS A 775 31.58 -18.51 16.26
CA LYS A 775 32.45 -19.10 17.28
C LYS A 775 32.56 -18.19 18.51
N ALA A 776 31.43 -17.73 19.04
CA ALA A 776 31.38 -16.97 20.28
C ALA A 776 31.70 -17.88 21.49
N PRO A 777 32.75 -17.60 22.28
CA PRO A 777 32.83 -18.15 23.63
C PRO A 777 31.77 -17.47 24.50
N MET A 778 31.08 -18.24 25.35
CA MET A 778 30.15 -17.70 26.35
C MET A 778 30.85 -16.69 27.27
N ASP A 779 32.15 -16.90 27.50
CA ASP A 779 33.02 -16.10 28.35
C ASP A 779 33.05 -14.62 27.95
N LEU A 780 32.97 -14.31 26.65
CA LEU A 780 32.92 -12.91 26.18
C LEU A 780 31.59 -12.21 26.55
N CYS A 781 30.48 -12.95 26.59
CA CYS A 781 29.20 -12.40 27.06
C CYS A 781 29.21 -12.19 28.58
N LEU A 782 29.90 -13.07 29.32
CA LEU A 782 30.11 -12.93 30.77
C LEU A 782 31.04 -11.74 31.09
N GLU A 783 32.12 -11.56 30.33
CA GLU A 783 33.05 -10.42 30.48
C GLU A 783 32.32 -9.08 30.30
N ILE A 784 31.48 -8.94 29.26
CA ILE A 784 30.68 -7.72 29.04
C ILE A 784 29.66 -7.50 30.18
N LEU A 785 29.10 -8.58 30.76
CA LEU A 785 28.22 -8.50 31.93
C LEU A 785 28.98 -8.09 33.20
N GLU A 786 30.19 -8.59 33.43
CA GLU A 786 31.05 -8.18 34.55
C GLU A 786 31.50 -6.72 34.39
N PHE A 787 31.74 -6.26 33.16
CA PHE A 787 31.99 -4.84 32.88
C PHE A 787 30.77 -4.00 33.24
N ALA A 788 29.56 -4.39 32.81
CA ALA A 788 28.34 -3.71 33.23
C ALA A 788 28.16 -3.68 34.76
N ARG A 789 28.40 -4.81 35.45
CA ARG A 789 28.28 -4.93 36.93
C ARG A 789 29.32 -4.11 37.69
N THR A 790 30.50 -3.86 37.10
CA THR A 790 31.58 -3.07 37.73
C THR A 790 31.50 -1.58 37.40
N ASP A 791 31.06 -1.23 36.19
CA ASP A 791 30.91 0.16 35.75
C ASP A 791 29.62 0.81 36.30
N VAL A 792 28.54 0.04 36.43
CA VAL A 792 27.22 0.52 36.86
C VAL A 792 26.62 -0.43 37.90
N ALA A 793 26.86 -0.14 39.17
CA ALA A 793 26.47 -1.01 40.29
C ALA A 793 24.95 -1.33 40.28
N PRO A 794 24.54 -2.58 40.59
CA PRO A 794 23.15 -3.02 40.56
C PRO A 794 22.32 -2.49 41.76
N LEU A 795 22.05 -1.18 41.76
CA LEU A 795 21.28 -0.48 42.80
C LEU A 795 19.77 -0.52 42.52
N TYR A 796 19.17 -1.72 42.60
CA TYR A 796 17.76 -1.98 42.25
C TYR A 796 16.69 -1.17 43.02
N LYS A 797 17.10 -0.38 44.03
CA LYS A 797 16.24 0.56 44.76
C LYS A 797 15.78 1.74 43.89
N TYR A 798 16.57 2.13 42.89
CA TYR A 798 16.22 3.21 41.95
C TYR A 798 15.51 2.62 40.72
N ALA A 799 14.36 3.18 40.34
CA ALA A 799 13.55 2.65 39.24
C ALA A 799 14.29 2.71 37.89
N THR A 800 15.00 3.81 37.62
CA THR A 800 15.81 4.01 36.41
C THR A 800 16.94 2.98 36.28
N VAL A 801 17.66 2.71 37.38
CA VAL A 801 18.74 1.71 37.42
C VAL A 801 18.19 0.30 37.23
N ARG A 802 17.07 -0.03 37.89
CA ARG A 802 16.34 -1.31 37.72
C ARG A 802 15.88 -1.50 36.27
N PHE A 803 15.30 -0.47 35.65
CA PHE A 803 14.89 -0.50 34.24
C PHE A 803 16.09 -0.76 33.31
N GLY A 804 17.21 -0.03 33.50
CA GLY A 804 18.44 -0.25 32.76
C GLY A 804 18.97 -1.69 32.87
N TRP A 805 18.96 -2.25 34.09
CA TRP A 805 19.38 -3.63 34.35
C TRP A 805 18.47 -4.70 33.73
N THR A 806 17.17 -4.45 33.56
CA THR A 806 16.30 -5.41 32.84
C THR A 806 16.73 -5.61 31.40
N ALA A 807 17.13 -4.57 30.67
CA ALA A 807 17.56 -4.69 29.27
C ALA A 807 18.85 -5.51 29.13
N ILE A 808 19.77 -5.39 30.09
CA ILE A 808 21.04 -6.12 30.12
C ILE A 808 20.79 -7.61 30.42
N LEU A 809 19.98 -7.92 31.43
CA LEU A 809 19.69 -9.31 31.81
C LEU A 809 18.78 -10.02 30.80
N ASP A 810 17.80 -9.33 30.19
CA ASP A 810 16.99 -9.89 29.09
C ASP A 810 17.86 -10.26 27.88
N ALA A 811 18.85 -9.41 27.54
CA ALA A 811 19.84 -9.73 26.51
C ALA A 811 20.77 -10.90 26.90
N MET A 812 21.17 -11.02 28.18
CA MET A 812 21.95 -12.17 28.66
C MET A 812 21.16 -13.49 28.60
N ILE A 813 19.88 -13.48 28.95
CA ILE A 813 19.01 -14.67 28.81
C ILE A 813 18.92 -15.06 27.33
N GLY A 814 18.70 -14.09 26.43
CA GLY A 814 18.72 -14.31 24.99
C GLY A 814 20.04 -14.89 24.47
N ALA A 815 21.18 -14.38 24.92
CA ALA A 815 22.51 -14.86 24.57
C ALA A 815 22.80 -16.28 25.11
N CYS A 816 22.39 -16.58 26.34
CA CYS A 816 22.49 -17.93 26.89
C CYS A 816 21.69 -18.94 26.06
N LEU A 817 20.53 -18.54 25.53
CA LEU A 817 19.66 -19.40 24.72
C LEU A 817 20.18 -19.62 23.30
N THR A 818 20.77 -18.62 22.64
CA THR A 818 21.40 -18.82 21.32
C THR A 818 22.66 -19.68 21.39
N LEU A 819 23.40 -19.62 22.51
CA LEU A 819 24.58 -20.44 22.77
C LEU A 819 24.26 -21.80 23.44
N GLY A 820 22.98 -22.10 23.73
CA GLY A 820 22.53 -23.38 24.29
C GLY A 820 22.74 -23.58 25.79
N HIS A 821 23.26 -22.58 26.52
CA HIS A 821 23.49 -22.63 27.98
C HIS A 821 22.20 -22.37 28.79
N ARG A 822 21.21 -23.26 28.65
CA ARG A 822 19.86 -23.05 29.20
C ARG A 822 19.80 -22.89 30.72
N GLU A 823 20.61 -23.64 31.48
CA GLU A 823 20.67 -23.52 32.95
C GLU A 823 21.09 -22.11 33.40
N ARG A 824 22.01 -21.47 32.67
CA ARG A 824 22.40 -20.07 32.92
C ARG A 824 21.31 -19.09 32.52
N ALA A 825 20.58 -19.37 31.43
CA ALA A 825 19.42 -18.57 31.03
C ALA A 825 18.34 -18.58 32.13
N GLU A 826 18.09 -19.75 32.75
CA GLU A 826 17.12 -19.91 33.84
C GLU A 826 17.60 -19.21 35.13
N ASN A 827 18.89 -19.27 35.48
CA ASN A 827 19.44 -18.48 36.60
C ASN A 827 19.27 -16.95 36.40
N TYR A 828 19.57 -16.41 35.21
CA TYR A 828 19.39 -14.97 34.94
C TYR A 828 17.91 -14.56 34.82
N HIS A 829 17.04 -15.47 34.39
CA HIS A 829 15.59 -15.29 34.41
C HIS A 829 15.07 -15.16 35.84
N ASP A 830 15.55 -16.00 36.77
CA ASP A 830 15.19 -15.91 38.18
C ASP A 830 15.82 -14.66 38.85
N GLU A 831 17.05 -14.26 38.49
CA GLU A 831 17.64 -12.96 38.91
C GLU A 831 16.74 -11.78 38.50
N LEU A 832 16.20 -11.81 37.27
CA LEU A 832 15.30 -10.79 36.74
C LEU A 832 13.95 -10.77 37.48
N LEU A 833 13.39 -11.92 37.83
CA LEU A 833 12.19 -12.03 38.67
C LEU A 833 12.44 -11.55 40.12
N HIS A 834 13.61 -11.80 40.71
CA HIS A 834 13.98 -11.31 42.05
C HIS A 834 14.16 -9.79 42.11
N MET A 835 14.50 -9.12 40.99
CA MET A 835 14.40 -7.66 40.88
C MET A 835 12.94 -7.15 40.86
N GLY A 836 11.94 -8.04 40.85
CA GLY A 836 10.52 -7.70 40.66
C GLY A 836 10.19 -7.26 39.23
N SER A 837 11.03 -7.60 38.26
CA SER A 837 10.84 -7.28 36.84
C SER A 837 10.53 -8.56 36.06
N ARG A 838 10.19 -8.46 34.76
CA ARG A 838 9.77 -9.59 33.93
C ARG A 838 10.57 -9.65 32.62
N PRO A 839 10.98 -10.84 32.13
CA PRO A 839 11.64 -10.97 30.83
C PRO A 839 10.73 -10.53 29.68
N SER A 840 11.30 -10.12 28.55
CA SER A 840 10.51 -9.67 27.41
C SER A 840 9.82 -10.84 26.70
N ALA A 841 8.68 -10.56 26.04
CA ALA A 841 8.00 -11.54 25.19
C ALA A 841 8.91 -12.10 24.07
N ASN A 842 9.92 -11.32 23.65
CA ASN A 842 10.92 -11.76 22.68
C ASN A 842 11.82 -12.84 23.28
N THR A 843 12.22 -12.71 24.54
CA THR A 843 13.00 -13.71 25.29
C THR A 843 12.23 -15.00 25.51
N TYR A 844 10.92 -14.94 25.82
CA TYR A 844 10.07 -16.14 25.80
C TYR A 844 9.97 -16.77 24.39
N GLY A 845 9.96 -15.95 23.33
CA GLY A 845 10.01 -16.42 21.95
C GLY A 845 11.35 -17.09 21.59
N LEU A 846 12.47 -16.61 22.14
CA LEU A 846 13.77 -17.28 22.08
C LEU A 846 13.74 -18.61 22.85
N TYR A 847 13.18 -18.65 24.06
CA TYR A 847 13.04 -19.87 24.86
C TYR A 847 12.27 -20.99 24.13
N ILE A 848 11.31 -20.64 23.25
CA ILE A 848 10.54 -21.57 22.41
C ILE A 848 11.29 -21.93 21.11
N THR A 849 11.86 -20.95 20.41
CA THR A 849 12.54 -21.21 19.12
C THR A 849 13.84 -22.00 19.29
N THR A 850 14.54 -21.85 20.43
CA THR A 850 15.78 -22.57 20.77
C THR A 850 15.56 -23.95 21.40
N LEU A 851 14.31 -24.44 21.52
CA LEU A 851 13.99 -25.84 21.88
C LEU A 851 14.41 -26.82 20.77
N LYS A 852 15.68 -26.92 20.41
CA LYS A 852 16.14 -27.66 19.23
C LYS A 852 17.09 -28.80 19.63
N ASP A 853 16.77 -30.02 19.20
CA ASP A 853 17.69 -31.18 19.18
C ASP A 853 18.48 -31.45 20.47
N ALA A 854 17.88 -31.22 21.65
CA ALA A 854 18.54 -31.28 22.97
C ALA A 854 18.93 -32.71 23.46
N GLY A 855 19.16 -33.65 22.54
CA GLY A 855 19.54 -35.05 22.80
C GLY A 855 18.48 -35.93 23.48
N LYS A 856 17.45 -35.34 24.08
CA LYS A 856 16.37 -36.01 24.82
C LYS A 856 15.06 -35.97 24.01
N PRO A 857 14.31 -37.09 23.88
CA PRO A 857 13.03 -37.12 23.17
C PRO A 857 11.90 -36.53 24.02
N VAL A 858 11.89 -35.20 24.16
CA VAL A 858 10.83 -34.42 24.85
C VAL A 858 9.84 -33.88 23.81
N ASP A 859 8.57 -33.72 24.18
CA ASP A 859 7.59 -33.04 23.32
C ASP A 859 7.91 -31.54 23.21
N GLU A 860 8.57 -31.13 22.11
CA GLU A 860 8.87 -29.73 21.81
C GLU A 860 7.61 -28.84 21.78
N ALA A 861 6.44 -29.38 21.43
CA ALA A 861 5.19 -28.63 21.41
C ALA A 861 4.61 -28.45 22.82
N GLY A 862 4.60 -29.52 23.63
CA GLY A 862 4.25 -29.47 25.05
C GLY A 862 5.10 -28.49 25.85
N GLU A 863 6.43 -28.50 25.64
CA GLU A 863 7.32 -27.52 26.28
C GLU A 863 7.13 -26.10 25.75
N ALA A 864 6.87 -25.91 24.45
CA ALA A 864 6.55 -24.59 23.90
C ALA A 864 5.27 -24.01 24.52
N LEU A 865 4.22 -24.82 24.70
CA LEU A 865 3.00 -24.45 25.40
C LEU A 865 3.27 -24.11 26.87
N ARG A 866 4.05 -24.94 27.59
CA ARG A 866 4.40 -24.70 28.99
C ARG A 866 5.12 -23.36 29.17
N ILE A 867 6.05 -23.03 28.27
CA ILE A 867 6.78 -21.75 28.28
C ILE A 867 5.84 -20.58 27.96
N PHE A 868 4.90 -20.74 27.01
CA PHE A 868 3.92 -19.72 26.66
C PHE A 868 2.91 -19.45 27.79
N HIS A 869 2.43 -20.50 28.46
CA HIS A 869 1.59 -20.37 29.65
C HIS A 869 2.36 -19.80 30.84
N LYS A 870 3.65 -20.15 31.02
CA LYS A 870 4.51 -19.46 32.01
C LYS A 870 4.59 -17.96 31.71
N ALA A 871 4.86 -17.57 30.45
CA ALA A 871 4.85 -16.17 30.04
C ALA A 871 3.55 -15.46 30.46
N LYS A 872 2.38 -16.02 30.14
CA LYS A 872 1.09 -15.43 30.54
C LYS A 872 0.91 -15.35 32.07
N ALA A 873 1.30 -16.40 32.81
CA ALA A 873 1.24 -16.42 34.28
C ALA A 873 2.16 -15.38 34.92
N ASP A 874 3.35 -15.16 34.35
CA ASP A 874 4.30 -14.12 34.74
C ASP A 874 3.83 -12.70 34.35
N GLY A 875 2.63 -12.52 33.78
CA GLY A 875 2.09 -11.24 33.31
C GLY A 875 2.65 -10.76 31.97
N VAL A 876 3.28 -11.67 31.22
CA VAL A 876 3.77 -11.55 29.84
C VAL A 876 2.72 -11.12 28.82
N GLN A 877 2.56 -9.84 28.44
CA GLN A 877 1.75 -9.51 27.24
C GLN A 877 2.37 -10.13 25.97
N PRO A 878 1.70 -11.09 25.28
CA PRO A 878 2.36 -11.83 24.21
C PRO A 878 2.44 -11.05 22.89
N THR A 879 3.65 -10.86 22.37
CA THR A 879 3.87 -10.21 21.07
C THR A 879 3.59 -11.17 19.90
N ALA A 880 3.38 -10.61 18.70
CA ALA A 880 3.24 -11.40 17.47
C ALA A 880 4.44 -12.35 17.22
N PHE A 881 5.65 -12.02 17.68
CA PHE A 881 6.80 -12.93 17.60
C PHE A 881 6.63 -14.16 18.50
N LEU A 882 6.12 -13.98 19.72
CA LEU A 882 5.87 -15.08 20.67
C LEU A 882 4.76 -16.02 20.17
N TYR A 883 3.67 -15.47 19.62
CA TYR A 883 2.64 -16.28 18.93
C TYR A 883 3.22 -17.05 17.74
N ASN A 884 4.00 -16.40 16.87
CA ASN A 884 4.61 -17.03 15.70
C ASN A 884 5.64 -18.11 16.07
N ALA A 885 6.35 -17.95 17.20
CA ALA A 885 7.24 -18.98 17.74
C ALA A 885 6.46 -20.23 18.19
N LEU A 886 5.35 -20.04 18.90
CA LEU A 886 4.48 -21.13 19.36
C LEU A 886 3.78 -21.84 18.19
N ILE A 887 3.05 -21.10 17.35
CA ILE A 887 2.37 -21.63 16.15
C ILE A 887 3.39 -22.32 15.22
N GLY A 888 4.59 -21.75 15.08
CA GLY A 888 5.70 -22.33 14.33
C GLY A 888 6.34 -23.59 14.95
N LYS A 889 6.02 -23.95 16.21
CA LYS A 889 6.35 -25.25 16.82
C LYS A 889 5.15 -26.21 16.74
N LEU A 890 3.95 -25.76 17.11
CA LEU A 890 2.70 -26.55 17.02
C LEU A 890 2.45 -27.06 15.58
N GLY A 891 2.67 -26.22 14.57
CA GLY A 891 2.54 -26.58 13.16
C GLY A 891 3.60 -27.57 12.65
N LYS A 892 4.75 -27.71 13.33
CA LYS A 892 5.71 -28.79 13.07
C LYS A 892 5.24 -30.11 13.70
N ALA A 893 4.67 -30.02 14.90
CA ALA A 893 3.99 -31.13 15.58
C ALA A 893 2.62 -31.51 14.98
N ARG A 894 2.15 -30.80 13.95
CA ARG A 894 0.83 -30.96 13.29
C ARG A 894 -0.38 -30.75 14.20
N ARG A 895 -0.20 -30.07 15.34
CA ARG A 895 -1.25 -29.75 16.33
C ARG A 895 -2.07 -28.53 15.85
N ILE A 896 -2.80 -28.70 14.75
CA ILE A 896 -3.45 -27.57 14.03
C ILE A 896 -4.61 -26.95 14.80
N GLU A 897 -5.40 -27.73 15.52
CA GLU A 897 -6.51 -27.20 16.34
C GLU A 897 -5.99 -26.14 17.32
N GLU A 898 -4.83 -26.40 17.92
CA GLU A 898 -4.12 -25.45 18.79
C GLU A 898 -3.51 -24.28 18.01
N CYS A 899 -2.93 -24.50 16.82
CA CYS A 899 -2.48 -23.39 15.95
C CYS A 899 -3.61 -22.41 15.62
N LEU A 900 -4.80 -22.93 15.29
CA LEU A 900 -5.97 -22.13 14.94
C LEU A 900 -6.55 -21.45 16.19
N LEU A 901 -6.58 -22.13 17.34
CA LEU A 901 -6.97 -21.54 18.62
C LEU A 901 -6.10 -20.33 18.98
N TYR A 902 -4.78 -20.45 18.92
CA TYR A 902 -3.87 -19.33 19.23
C TYR A 902 -3.88 -18.23 18.17
N PHE A 903 -4.16 -18.55 16.90
CA PHE A 903 -4.37 -17.56 15.84
C PHE A 903 -5.70 -16.80 16.03
N GLN A 904 -6.76 -17.47 16.49
CA GLN A 904 -8.02 -16.83 16.87
C GLN A 904 -7.90 -16.01 18.16
N GLU A 905 -7.12 -16.47 19.14
CA GLU A 905 -6.79 -15.68 20.33
C GLU A 905 -6.06 -14.39 19.93
N MET A 906 -5.04 -14.50 19.07
CA MET A 906 -4.29 -13.35 18.53
C MET A 906 -5.20 -12.34 17.81
N ARG A 907 -6.22 -12.81 17.06
CA ARG A 907 -7.29 -11.96 16.50
C ARG A 907 -8.12 -11.29 17.60
N SER A 908 -8.63 -12.05 18.57
CA SER A 908 -9.51 -11.54 19.63
C SER A 908 -8.86 -10.51 20.55
N LEU A 909 -7.54 -10.57 20.69
CA LEU A 909 -6.73 -9.62 21.47
C LEU A 909 -6.21 -8.44 20.62
N ASN A 910 -6.67 -8.28 19.37
CA ASN A 910 -6.24 -7.25 18.42
C ASN A 910 -4.70 -7.18 18.23
N VAL A 911 -4.00 -8.31 18.33
CA VAL A 911 -2.54 -8.35 18.15
C VAL A 911 -2.25 -8.44 16.65
N ASN A 912 -1.68 -7.36 16.09
CA ASN A 912 -1.45 -7.18 14.65
C ASN A 912 -0.92 -8.44 13.93
N LEU A 913 -1.78 -9.03 13.09
CA LEU A 913 -1.43 -10.15 12.22
C LEU A 913 -0.45 -9.69 11.14
N THR A 914 0.74 -10.28 11.09
CA THR A 914 1.76 -9.98 10.07
C THR A 914 1.78 -11.01 8.96
N SER A 915 2.36 -10.71 7.79
CA SER A 915 2.55 -11.71 6.71
C SER A 915 3.45 -12.89 7.11
N VAL A 916 4.23 -12.77 8.20
CA VAL A 916 4.91 -13.90 8.86
C VAL A 916 3.92 -14.79 9.59
N THR A 917 2.92 -14.21 10.25
CA THR A 917 1.86 -14.90 11.02
C THR A 917 1.02 -15.76 10.08
N TYR A 918 0.42 -15.16 9.05
CA TYR A 918 -0.29 -15.90 7.99
C TYR A 918 0.62 -16.95 7.36
N GLY A 919 1.87 -16.61 7.03
CA GLY A 919 2.86 -17.57 6.50
C GLY A 919 3.07 -18.80 7.41
N THR A 920 3.13 -18.63 8.73
CA THR A 920 3.26 -19.78 9.66
C THR A 920 2.00 -20.63 9.75
N VAL A 921 0.80 -20.03 9.75
CA VAL A 921 -0.48 -20.76 9.80
C VAL A 921 -0.76 -21.49 8.48
N ILE A 922 -0.52 -20.84 7.34
CA ILE A 922 -0.65 -21.42 6.00
C ILE A 922 0.32 -22.60 5.83
N ASN A 923 1.58 -22.47 6.27
CA ASN A 923 2.55 -23.57 6.27
C ASN A 923 2.09 -24.73 7.18
N ALA A 924 1.49 -24.45 8.34
CA ALA A 924 0.89 -25.48 9.21
C ALA A 924 -0.27 -26.21 8.50
N LEU A 925 -1.24 -25.49 7.93
CA LEU A 925 -2.37 -26.06 7.19
C LEU A 925 -1.92 -26.93 6.01
N CYS A 926 -0.96 -26.45 5.22
CA CYS A 926 -0.32 -27.23 4.15
C CYS A 926 0.34 -28.53 4.65
N ARG A 927 0.84 -28.61 5.89
CA ARG A 927 1.48 -29.81 6.45
C ARG A 927 0.51 -30.93 6.83
N VAL A 928 -0.77 -30.61 7.05
CA VAL A 928 -1.85 -31.60 7.30
C VAL A 928 -2.70 -31.82 6.04
N GLY A 929 -2.83 -30.80 5.18
CA GLY A 929 -3.45 -30.92 3.87
C GLY A 929 -4.80 -30.22 3.71
N ASP A 930 -5.25 -29.44 4.71
CA ASP A 930 -6.37 -28.52 4.52
C ASP A 930 -5.93 -27.31 3.69
N TYR A 931 -5.95 -27.52 2.40
CA TYR A 931 -5.60 -26.53 1.40
C TYR A 931 -6.70 -25.49 1.17
N LYS A 932 -7.95 -25.76 1.56
CA LYS A 932 -9.04 -24.79 1.36
C LYS A 932 -8.85 -23.64 2.32
N MET A 933 -8.78 -23.93 3.61
CA MET A 933 -8.47 -22.93 4.63
C MET A 933 -7.12 -22.24 4.41
N ALA A 934 -6.13 -22.94 3.83
CA ALA A 934 -4.85 -22.34 3.46
C ALA A 934 -4.97 -21.34 2.29
N GLU A 935 -5.80 -21.62 1.26
CA GLU A 935 -6.08 -20.66 0.19
C GLU A 935 -6.97 -19.52 0.68
N ASP A 936 -7.99 -19.79 1.49
CA ASP A 936 -8.87 -18.78 2.09
C ASP A 936 -8.08 -17.76 2.95
N LEU A 937 -7.20 -18.25 3.84
CA LEU A 937 -6.32 -17.39 4.64
C LEU A 937 -5.22 -16.69 3.81
N PHE A 938 -4.87 -17.22 2.64
CA PHE A 938 -3.95 -16.54 1.71
C PHE A 938 -4.64 -15.39 0.97
N HIS A 939 -5.90 -15.58 0.58
CA HIS A 939 -6.73 -14.51 0.04
C HIS A 939 -7.03 -13.45 1.11
N GLU A 940 -7.29 -13.84 2.35
CA GLU A 940 -7.42 -12.92 3.48
C GLU A 940 -6.11 -12.13 3.70
N MET A 941 -4.95 -12.80 3.66
CA MET A 941 -3.63 -12.17 3.80
C MET A 941 -3.36 -11.11 2.72
N GLU A 942 -3.69 -11.37 1.44
CA GLU A 942 -3.54 -10.37 0.36
C GLU A 942 -4.57 -9.23 0.43
N ALA A 943 -5.67 -9.39 1.18
CA ALA A 943 -6.70 -8.36 1.37
C ALA A 943 -6.45 -7.43 2.58
N GLN A 944 -5.45 -7.72 3.43
CA GLN A 944 -5.09 -6.88 4.56
C GLN A 944 -4.41 -5.58 4.11
N VAL A 945 -4.87 -4.43 4.62
CA VAL A 945 -4.26 -3.11 4.36
C VAL A 945 -2.76 -3.08 4.69
N ASN A 946 -2.36 -3.80 5.75
CA ASN A 946 -0.97 -3.94 6.19
C ASN A 946 -0.17 -5.06 5.47
N TYR A 947 -0.63 -5.52 4.29
CA TYR A 947 0.03 -6.61 3.55
C TYR A 947 1.43 -6.21 3.04
N ARG A 948 2.47 -6.67 3.76
CA ARG A 948 3.85 -6.62 3.28
C ARG A 948 4.18 -7.91 2.53
N PRO A 949 4.35 -7.89 1.20
CA PRO A 949 4.58 -9.09 0.39
C PRO A 949 5.90 -9.78 0.77
N ARG A 950 5.90 -11.11 0.73
CA ARG A 950 7.07 -11.97 1.04
C ARG A 950 7.02 -13.25 0.20
N PRO A 951 8.14 -13.83 -0.24
CA PRO A 951 8.14 -15.10 -0.97
C PRO A 951 7.66 -16.32 -0.17
N ALA A 952 7.82 -16.32 1.17
CA ALA A 952 7.64 -17.52 1.99
C ALA A 952 6.20 -18.11 2.01
N PRO A 953 5.11 -17.31 2.07
CA PRO A 953 3.75 -17.81 1.86
C PRO A 953 3.54 -18.46 0.48
N TYR A 954 3.95 -17.78 -0.61
CA TYR A 954 3.84 -18.32 -1.98
C TYR A 954 4.59 -19.64 -2.11
N ASN A 955 5.86 -19.69 -1.65
CA ASN A 955 6.67 -20.92 -1.64
C ASN A 955 6.00 -22.06 -0.86
N SER A 956 5.34 -21.77 0.27
CA SER A 956 4.65 -22.79 1.08
C SER A 956 3.47 -23.41 0.33
N ILE A 957 2.68 -22.59 -0.36
CA ILE A 957 1.55 -23.05 -1.19
C ILE A 957 2.03 -23.75 -2.46
N MET A 958 3.06 -23.24 -3.12
CA MET A 958 3.70 -23.89 -4.28
C MET A 958 4.26 -25.27 -3.90
N GLN A 959 4.97 -25.39 -2.78
CA GLN A 959 5.47 -26.67 -2.27
C GLN A 959 4.33 -27.63 -1.94
N PHE A 960 3.20 -27.13 -1.42
CA PHE A 960 2.02 -27.95 -1.15
C PHE A 960 1.38 -28.51 -2.43
N PHE A 961 1.10 -27.65 -3.42
CA PHE A 961 0.50 -28.07 -4.68
C PHE A 961 1.43 -28.99 -5.47
N LEU A 962 2.75 -28.78 -5.40
CA LEU A 962 3.76 -29.71 -5.93
C LEU A 962 3.74 -31.08 -5.23
N THR A 963 3.91 -31.12 -3.90
CA THR A 963 4.24 -32.36 -3.18
C THR A 963 3.03 -33.20 -2.74
N THR A 964 1.88 -32.56 -2.52
CA THR A 964 0.72 -33.20 -1.85
C THR A 964 -0.51 -33.29 -2.75
N LYS A 965 -0.76 -32.29 -3.60
CA LYS A 965 -1.86 -32.34 -4.60
C LYS A 965 -1.39 -32.75 -6.01
N ARG A 966 -0.13 -32.50 -6.35
CA ARG A 966 0.48 -32.69 -7.69
C ARG A 966 -0.22 -31.89 -8.80
N ASP A 967 -0.55 -30.63 -8.50
CA ASP A 967 -1.22 -29.69 -9.41
C ASP A 967 -0.20 -28.70 -10.01
N LYS A 968 0.18 -28.93 -11.27
CA LYS A 968 1.14 -28.08 -12.00
C LYS A 968 0.58 -26.70 -12.33
N ALA A 969 -0.72 -26.60 -12.62
CA ALA A 969 -1.36 -25.36 -13.03
C ALA A 969 -1.42 -24.35 -11.87
N LYS A 970 -1.80 -24.80 -10.67
CA LYS A 970 -1.80 -23.93 -9.48
C LYS A 970 -0.41 -23.45 -9.08
N VAL A 971 0.64 -24.28 -9.18
CA VAL A 971 2.01 -23.83 -8.86
C VAL A 971 2.44 -22.70 -9.80
N ILE A 972 2.18 -22.82 -11.10
CA ILE A 972 2.47 -21.77 -12.08
C ILE A 972 1.61 -20.52 -11.82
N GLN A 973 0.32 -20.68 -11.48
CA GLN A 973 -0.57 -19.57 -11.12
C GLN A 973 -0.05 -18.76 -9.92
N TYR A 974 0.39 -19.43 -8.84
CA TYR A 974 0.95 -18.74 -7.67
C TYR A 974 2.31 -18.09 -7.97
N TYR A 975 3.12 -18.63 -8.88
CA TYR A 975 4.35 -17.99 -9.35
C TYR A 975 4.07 -16.74 -10.19
N LEU A 976 3.14 -16.79 -11.15
CA LEU A 976 2.73 -15.61 -11.93
C LEU A 976 2.10 -14.53 -11.03
N ARG A 977 1.31 -14.93 -10.02
CA ARG A 977 0.77 -14.03 -8.98
C ARG A 977 1.91 -13.37 -8.19
N MET A 978 2.95 -14.12 -7.82
CA MET A 978 4.15 -13.58 -7.15
C MET A 978 4.89 -12.57 -8.03
N GLN A 979 5.11 -12.86 -9.32
CA GLN A 979 5.73 -11.94 -10.28
C GLN A 979 4.91 -10.66 -10.49
N SER A 980 3.58 -10.78 -10.65
CA SER A 980 2.70 -9.61 -10.85
C SER A 980 2.70 -8.63 -9.66
N ARG A 981 2.95 -9.13 -8.45
CA ARG A 981 3.13 -8.33 -7.21
C ARG A 981 4.56 -7.80 -7.04
N ARG A 982 5.43 -7.91 -8.07
CA ARG A 982 6.87 -7.53 -8.06
C ARG A 982 7.67 -8.17 -6.93
N ILE A 983 7.36 -9.41 -6.58
CA ILE A 983 8.09 -10.17 -5.55
C ILE A 983 9.21 -10.97 -6.22
N GLU A 984 10.46 -10.72 -5.84
CA GLU A 984 11.62 -11.41 -6.38
C GLU A 984 11.57 -12.93 -6.07
N PRO A 985 11.74 -13.81 -7.07
CA PRO A 985 11.86 -15.24 -6.84
C PRO A 985 13.11 -15.57 -6.03
N THR A 986 12.98 -16.47 -5.06
CA THR A 986 14.13 -16.98 -4.29
C THR A 986 14.71 -18.23 -4.93
N SER A 987 15.96 -18.59 -4.61
CA SER A 987 16.54 -19.89 -4.96
C SER A 987 15.62 -21.08 -4.60
N HIS A 988 14.93 -21.02 -3.46
CA HIS A 988 13.93 -22.04 -3.11
C HIS A 988 12.70 -22.02 -4.03
N THR A 989 12.23 -20.83 -4.46
CA THR A 989 11.15 -20.69 -5.44
C THR A 989 11.52 -21.34 -6.77
N TYR A 990 12.72 -21.05 -7.29
CA TYR A 990 13.21 -21.68 -8.52
C TYR A 990 13.36 -23.20 -8.38
N LYS A 991 13.80 -23.71 -7.22
CA LYS A 991 13.79 -25.16 -6.97
C LYS A 991 12.38 -25.74 -7.15
N LEU A 992 11.38 -25.13 -6.52
CA LEU A 992 9.98 -25.59 -6.61
C LEU A 992 9.47 -25.56 -8.06
N LEU A 993 9.89 -24.59 -8.88
CA LEU A 993 9.57 -24.55 -10.31
C LEU A 993 10.28 -25.66 -11.10
N ILE A 994 11.57 -25.91 -10.86
CA ILE A 994 12.33 -27.00 -11.49
C ILE A 994 11.68 -28.34 -11.13
N ASP A 995 11.38 -28.58 -9.85
CA ASP A 995 10.66 -29.76 -9.38
C ASP A 995 9.26 -29.85 -10.02
N THR A 996 8.57 -28.74 -10.27
CA THR A 996 7.24 -28.67 -10.92
C THR A 996 7.28 -28.97 -12.41
N HIS A 997 8.27 -28.47 -13.15
CA HIS A 997 8.42 -28.77 -14.57
C HIS A 997 8.94 -30.19 -14.81
N ALA A 998 9.79 -30.70 -13.92
CA ALA A 998 10.48 -31.98 -14.09
C ALA A 998 9.81 -33.18 -13.40
N THR A 999 8.92 -32.99 -12.41
CA THR A 999 8.26 -34.11 -11.67
C THR A 999 6.73 -34.14 -11.79
N LEU A 1000 6.10 -33.19 -12.47
CA LEU A 1000 4.65 -33.19 -12.73
C LEU A 1000 4.38 -33.25 -14.24
N GLU A 1001 3.39 -34.06 -14.62
CA GLU A 1001 2.95 -34.22 -16.00
C GLU A 1001 2.19 -32.96 -16.49
N PRO A 1002 2.32 -32.58 -17.77
CA PRO A 1002 3.29 -33.09 -18.75
C PRO A 1002 4.71 -32.65 -18.39
N PHE A 1003 5.68 -33.57 -18.44
CA PHE A 1003 7.08 -33.28 -18.10
C PHE A 1003 7.70 -32.32 -19.11
N ASP A 1004 8.46 -31.34 -18.62
CA ASP A 1004 9.04 -30.27 -19.43
C ASP A 1004 10.47 -29.97 -18.96
N ILE A 1005 11.40 -30.81 -19.44
CA ILE A 1005 12.83 -30.70 -19.14
C ILE A 1005 13.40 -29.42 -19.76
N ALA A 1006 12.88 -28.97 -20.91
CA ALA A 1006 13.39 -27.81 -21.62
C ALA A 1006 13.17 -26.51 -20.84
N ALA A 1007 11.99 -26.33 -20.23
CA ALA A 1007 11.76 -25.23 -19.31
C ALA A 1007 12.56 -25.36 -18.01
N ALA A 1008 12.74 -26.57 -17.47
CA ALA A 1008 13.58 -26.79 -16.29
C ALA A 1008 15.06 -26.45 -16.55
N ASP A 1009 15.61 -26.86 -17.70
CA ASP A 1009 16.94 -26.49 -18.18
C ASP A 1009 17.07 -24.97 -18.39
N ALA A 1010 16.04 -24.32 -18.95
CA ALA A 1010 16.02 -22.87 -19.15
C ALA A 1010 16.04 -22.12 -17.81
N LEU A 1011 15.23 -22.54 -16.83
CA LEU A 1011 15.26 -21.99 -15.47
C LEU A 1011 16.65 -22.12 -14.85
N VAL A 1012 17.26 -23.32 -14.87
CA VAL A 1012 18.62 -23.55 -14.34
C VAL A 1012 19.65 -22.65 -15.04
N LYS A 1013 19.56 -22.45 -16.36
CA LYS A 1013 20.42 -21.52 -17.11
C LYS A 1013 20.25 -20.07 -16.65
N THR A 1014 19.02 -19.61 -16.43
CA THR A 1014 18.77 -18.24 -15.90
C THR A 1014 19.26 -18.06 -14.46
N MET A 1015 19.25 -19.12 -13.63
CA MET A 1015 19.86 -19.08 -12.30
C MET A 1015 21.39 -19.05 -12.35
N HIS A 1016 21.98 -19.74 -13.33
CA HIS A 1016 23.43 -19.79 -13.48
C HIS A 1016 23.99 -18.45 -13.99
N SER A 1017 23.35 -17.82 -14.99
CA SER A 1017 23.75 -16.49 -15.47
C SER A 1017 23.51 -15.36 -14.45
N SER A 1018 22.61 -15.55 -13.48
CA SER A 1018 22.39 -14.61 -12.36
C SER A 1018 23.19 -14.95 -11.09
N GLY A 1019 24.07 -15.97 -11.13
CA GLY A 1019 24.89 -16.37 -9.98
C GLY A 1019 24.12 -16.98 -8.80
N GLN A 1020 22.82 -17.26 -8.95
CA GLN A 1020 21.98 -17.84 -7.90
C GLN A 1020 21.91 -19.38 -7.93
N ALA A 1021 22.55 -20.03 -8.90
CA ALA A 1021 22.56 -21.48 -9.03
C ALA A 1021 23.27 -22.17 -7.85
N GLN A 1022 22.69 -23.28 -7.38
CA GLN A 1022 23.16 -24.06 -6.23
C GLN A 1022 23.10 -25.55 -6.57
N SER A 1023 23.91 -26.35 -5.88
CA SER A 1023 23.96 -27.82 -5.97
C SER A 1023 22.57 -28.48 -5.92
N VAL A 1024 21.66 -27.89 -5.14
CA VAL A 1024 20.27 -28.34 -4.96
C VAL A 1024 19.43 -28.31 -6.25
N HIS A 1025 19.67 -27.37 -7.16
CA HIS A 1025 18.86 -27.20 -8.38
C HIS A 1025 19.28 -28.23 -9.44
N TYR A 1026 20.58 -28.42 -9.62
CA TYR A 1026 21.13 -29.46 -10.50
C TYR A 1026 20.80 -30.87 -9.97
N ALA A 1027 20.84 -31.10 -8.65
CA ALA A 1027 20.45 -32.39 -8.07
C ALA A 1027 18.98 -32.77 -8.39
N SER A 1028 18.04 -31.83 -8.30
CA SER A 1028 16.64 -32.03 -8.73
C SER A 1028 16.53 -32.42 -10.22
N LEU A 1029 17.28 -31.74 -11.09
CA LEU A 1029 17.28 -31.98 -12.53
C LEU A 1029 17.95 -33.31 -12.94
N ILE A 1030 19.06 -33.68 -12.27
CA ILE A 1030 19.73 -34.99 -12.40
C ILE A 1030 18.79 -36.12 -11.98
N HIS A 1031 18.15 -35.99 -10.82
CA HIS A 1031 17.16 -36.97 -10.34
C HIS A 1031 16.00 -37.11 -11.33
N ALA A 1032 15.47 -36.02 -11.89
CA ALA A 1032 14.37 -36.11 -12.85
C ALA A 1032 14.78 -36.80 -14.16
N ARG A 1033 15.89 -36.38 -14.79
CA ARG A 1033 16.42 -37.03 -16.01
C ARG A 1033 16.66 -38.53 -15.80
N GLY A 1034 17.31 -38.89 -14.70
CA GLY A 1034 17.66 -40.27 -14.41
C GLY A 1034 16.50 -41.15 -13.93
N CYS A 1035 15.62 -40.65 -13.04
CA CYS A 1035 14.64 -41.50 -12.32
C CYS A 1035 13.19 -41.38 -12.81
N ILE A 1036 12.89 -40.47 -13.75
CA ILE A 1036 11.54 -40.23 -14.29
C ILE A 1036 11.50 -40.44 -15.81
N LEU A 1037 12.64 -40.26 -16.48
CA LEU A 1037 12.78 -40.26 -17.94
C LEU A 1037 13.80 -41.31 -18.45
N ASP A 1038 14.41 -42.07 -17.52
CA ASP A 1038 15.42 -43.10 -17.75
C ASP A 1038 16.66 -42.63 -18.58
N ASP A 1039 16.88 -41.32 -18.66
CA ASP A 1039 18.03 -40.69 -19.34
C ASP A 1039 19.24 -40.61 -18.40
N MET A 1040 19.85 -41.78 -18.13
CA MET A 1040 21.06 -41.86 -17.32
C MET A 1040 22.24 -41.09 -17.94
N ASP A 1041 22.39 -41.08 -19.27
CA ASP A 1041 23.54 -40.47 -19.92
C ASP A 1041 23.45 -38.94 -19.97
N GLY A 1042 22.24 -38.39 -20.15
CA GLY A 1042 21.99 -36.95 -19.99
C GLY A 1042 21.96 -36.48 -18.54
N ALA A 1043 21.69 -37.37 -17.58
CA ALA A 1043 21.91 -37.10 -16.15
C ALA A 1043 23.41 -37.08 -15.79
N LYS A 1044 24.20 -38.03 -16.31
CA LYS A 1044 25.66 -38.12 -16.09
C LYS A 1044 26.40 -36.92 -16.69
N LYS A 1045 26.10 -36.56 -17.95
CA LYS A 1045 26.64 -35.35 -18.61
C LYS A 1045 26.38 -34.06 -17.81
N LEU A 1046 25.18 -33.92 -17.24
CA LEU A 1046 24.81 -32.76 -16.41
C LEU A 1046 25.57 -32.75 -15.07
N PHE A 1047 25.80 -33.91 -14.47
CA PHE A 1047 26.64 -34.02 -13.29
C PHE A 1047 28.10 -33.64 -13.60
N ASP A 1048 28.67 -34.16 -14.69
CA ASP A 1048 30.05 -33.89 -15.08
C ASP A 1048 30.29 -32.40 -15.39
N THR A 1049 29.32 -31.70 -16.01
CA THR A 1049 29.43 -30.24 -16.22
C THR A 1049 29.40 -29.47 -14.90
N VAL A 1050 28.58 -29.88 -13.93
CA VAL A 1050 28.49 -29.23 -12.60
C VAL A 1050 29.72 -29.50 -11.73
N VAL A 1051 30.37 -30.66 -11.87
CA VAL A 1051 31.63 -30.98 -11.18
C VAL A 1051 32.83 -30.27 -11.81
N SER A 1052 32.77 -29.95 -13.12
CA SER A 1052 33.81 -29.17 -13.80
C SER A 1052 33.71 -27.65 -13.55
N ASP A 1053 32.54 -27.15 -13.13
CA ASP A 1053 32.31 -25.76 -12.77
C ASP A 1053 32.93 -25.41 -11.40
N ARG A 1054 33.51 -24.22 -11.29
CA ARG A 1054 34.10 -23.68 -10.05
C ARG A 1054 33.15 -22.76 -9.29
N LEU A 1055 32.05 -22.33 -9.90
CA LEU A 1055 31.06 -21.44 -9.27
C LEU A 1055 30.10 -22.22 -8.36
N VAL A 1056 29.78 -23.47 -8.71
CA VAL A 1056 28.89 -24.34 -7.92
C VAL A 1056 29.68 -25.19 -6.94
N ARG A 1057 29.32 -25.10 -5.66
CA ARG A 1057 29.86 -25.99 -4.61
C ARG A 1057 29.37 -27.43 -4.83
N VAL A 1058 30.29 -28.38 -4.98
CA VAL A 1058 29.97 -29.81 -5.05
C VAL A 1058 29.59 -30.32 -3.66
N ASP A 1059 28.33 -30.72 -3.47
CA ASP A 1059 27.78 -31.24 -2.21
C ASP A 1059 27.29 -32.69 -2.35
N ALA A 1060 27.14 -33.38 -1.21
CA ALA A 1060 26.64 -34.76 -1.12
C ALA A 1060 25.29 -35.00 -1.83
N LEU A 1061 24.45 -33.96 -1.97
CA LEU A 1061 23.14 -34.08 -2.63
C LEU A 1061 23.25 -34.35 -4.15
N LEU A 1062 24.30 -33.84 -4.81
CA LEU A 1062 24.55 -34.11 -6.24
C LEU A 1062 24.90 -35.58 -6.46
N TYR A 1063 25.84 -36.09 -5.66
CA TYR A 1063 26.20 -37.51 -5.65
C TYR A 1063 25.00 -38.39 -5.31
N GLN A 1064 24.20 -38.01 -4.31
CA GLN A 1064 22.98 -38.73 -3.95
C GLN A 1064 22.01 -38.87 -5.14
N ALA A 1065 21.68 -37.77 -5.82
CA ALA A 1065 20.79 -37.79 -6.98
C ALA A 1065 21.33 -38.64 -8.15
N LEU A 1066 22.66 -38.65 -8.36
CA LEU A 1066 23.30 -39.49 -9.37
C LEU A 1066 23.30 -40.98 -8.97
N PHE A 1067 23.53 -41.31 -7.70
CA PHE A 1067 23.40 -42.68 -7.19
C PHE A 1067 21.97 -43.19 -7.32
N GLU A 1068 20.97 -42.34 -7.07
CA GLU A 1068 19.55 -42.68 -7.25
C GLU A 1068 19.21 -42.93 -8.72
N ALA A 1069 19.71 -42.09 -9.64
CA ALA A 1069 19.60 -42.31 -11.08
C ALA A 1069 20.23 -43.63 -11.54
N MET A 1070 21.45 -43.96 -11.07
CA MET A 1070 22.13 -45.22 -11.42
C MET A 1070 21.40 -46.45 -10.85
N VAL A 1071 20.82 -46.35 -9.65
CA VAL A 1071 20.04 -47.44 -9.04
C VAL A 1071 18.70 -47.63 -9.74
N ALA A 1072 18.01 -46.56 -10.16
CA ALA A 1072 16.79 -46.63 -10.95
C ALA A 1072 17.03 -47.32 -12.31
N ASN A 1073 18.12 -46.94 -13.01
CA ASN A 1073 18.52 -47.52 -14.30
C ASN A 1073 19.31 -48.83 -14.17
N HIS A 1074 19.30 -49.49 -13.01
CA HIS A 1074 19.99 -50.75 -12.72
C HIS A 1074 21.54 -50.78 -12.91
N ARG A 1075 22.18 -49.64 -13.22
CA ARG A 1075 23.63 -49.47 -13.42
C ARG A 1075 24.41 -49.35 -12.09
N VAL A 1076 24.11 -50.24 -11.14
CA VAL A 1076 24.66 -50.20 -9.77
C VAL A 1076 26.18 -50.44 -9.74
N GLU A 1077 26.73 -51.19 -10.69
CA GLU A 1077 28.18 -51.48 -10.74
C GLU A 1077 29.04 -50.23 -11.01
N GLU A 1078 28.53 -49.26 -11.78
CA GLU A 1078 29.22 -47.98 -12.02
C GLU A 1078 29.32 -47.09 -10.76
N THR A 1079 28.55 -47.39 -9.69
CA THR A 1079 28.57 -46.59 -8.47
C THR A 1079 29.94 -46.58 -7.78
N GLU A 1080 30.78 -47.58 -7.98
CA GLU A 1080 32.10 -47.67 -7.33
C GLU A 1080 33.08 -46.61 -7.85
N ALA A 1081 33.06 -46.31 -9.16
CA ALA A 1081 33.88 -45.25 -9.76
C ALA A 1081 33.43 -43.84 -9.33
N VAL A 1082 32.12 -43.65 -9.17
CA VAL A 1082 31.55 -42.40 -8.63
C VAL A 1082 31.85 -42.25 -7.14
N LEU A 1083 31.93 -43.36 -6.38
CA LEU A 1083 32.33 -43.36 -4.97
C LEU A 1083 33.81 -43.00 -4.76
N THR A 1084 34.72 -43.38 -5.66
CA THR A 1084 36.10 -42.88 -5.62
C THR A 1084 36.14 -41.38 -5.91
N GLN A 1085 35.48 -40.92 -6.96
CA GLN A 1085 35.37 -39.50 -7.30
C GLN A 1085 34.82 -38.66 -6.12
N MET A 1086 33.81 -39.18 -5.40
CA MET A 1086 33.24 -38.54 -4.21
C MET A 1086 34.26 -38.37 -3.07
N ARG A 1087 35.14 -39.36 -2.86
CA ARG A 1087 36.21 -39.30 -1.86
C ARG A 1087 37.29 -38.28 -2.24
N ASP A 1088 37.64 -38.21 -3.52
CA ASP A 1088 38.65 -37.25 -4.03
C ASP A 1088 38.18 -35.80 -3.86
N HIS A 1089 36.87 -35.55 -4.07
CA HIS A 1089 36.22 -34.26 -3.79
C HIS A 1089 35.96 -34.01 -2.29
N ARG A 1090 36.46 -34.90 -1.41
CA ARG A 1090 36.33 -34.85 0.06
C ARG A 1090 34.89 -34.84 0.58
N VAL A 1091 33.93 -35.31 -0.22
CA VAL A 1091 32.52 -35.39 0.16
C VAL A 1091 32.30 -36.64 1.02
N ALA A 1092 31.82 -36.44 2.25
CA ALA A 1092 31.59 -37.52 3.19
C ALA A 1092 30.34 -38.34 2.84
N LEU A 1093 30.42 -39.67 2.99
CA LEU A 1093 29.29 -40.57 2.86
C LEU A 1093 28.18 -40.19 3.85
N SER A 1094 27.02 -39.76 3.35
CA SER A 1094 25.85 -39.46 4.17
C SER A 1094 25.03 -40.74 4.44
N PRO A 1095 24.24 -40.79 5.53
CA PRO A 1095 23.29 -41.89 5.75
C PRO A 1095 22.34 -42.08 4.56
N TYR A 1096 21.95 -40.99 3.88
CA TYR A 1096 21.06 -41.02 2.72
C TYR A 1096 21.71 -41.69 1.50
N ILE A 1097 22.97 -41.36 1.17
CA ILE A 1097 23.72 -42.05 0.10
C ILE A 1097 23.88 -43.53 0.43
N ALA A 1098 24.24 -43.86 1.68
CA ALA A 1098 24.33 -45.25 2.13
C ALA A 1098 22.98 -45.99 1.99
N ASN A 1099 21.86 -45.35 2.36
CA ASN A 1099 20.52 -45.93 2.21
C ASN A 1099 20.16 -46.25 0.75
N THR A 1100 20.57 -45.38 -0.19
CA THR A 1100 20.40 -45.60 -1.64
C THR A 1100 21.25 -46.77 -2.13
N LEU A 1101 22.54 -46.83 -1.76
CA LEU A 1101 23.44 -47.91 -2.16
C LEU A 1101 23.05 -49.26 -1.55
N ILE A 1102 22.59 -49.30 -0.30
CA ILE A 1102 22.01 -50.48 0.36
C ILE A 1102 20.84 -51.02 -0.47
N ARG A 1103 19.95 -50.16 -0.96
CA ARG A 1103 18.82 -50.55 -1.81
C ARG A 1103 19.28 -51.05 -3.18
N GLY A 1104 20.25 -50.38 -3.81
CA GLY A 1104 20.81 -50.77 -5.10
C GLY A 1104 21.45 -52.16 -5.10
N TRP A 1105 22.40 -52.39 -4.19
CA TRP A 1105 23.07 -53.69 -4.06
C TRP A 1105 22.11 -54.79 -3.58
N SER A 1106 21.14 -54.46 -2.72
CA SER A 1106 20.07 -55.40 -2.35
C SER A 1106 19.18 -55.79 -3.52
N ALA A 1107 18.91 -54.91 -4.49
CA ALA A 1107 18.13 -55.24 -5.69
C ALA A 1107 18.87 -56.19 -6.64
N GLN A 1108 20.20 -56.21 -6.58
CA GLN A 1108 21.07 -57.20 -7.24
C GLN A 1108 21.37 -58.43 -6.36
N ASN A 1109 20.64 -58.62 -5.25
CA ASN A 1109 20.85 -59.69 -4.25
C ASN A 1109 22.25 -59.70 -3.57
N ASN A 1110 23.05 -58.63 -3.69
CA ASN A 1110 24.37 -58.53 -3.07
C ASN A 1110 24.28 -57.92 -1.66
N VAL A 1111 23.91 -58.77 -0.68
CA VAL A 1111 23.74 -58.38 0.72
C VAL A 1111 25.04 -57.95 1.37
N ASP A 1112 26.18 -58.55 1.00
CA ASP A 1112 27.47 -58.28 1.64
C ASP A 1112 27.98 -56.88 1.31
N LYS A 1113 27.84 -56.42 0.05
CA LYS A 1113 28.12 -55.01 -0.30
C LYS A 1113 27.14 -54.06 0.40
N ALA A 1114 25.86 -54.39 0.47
CA ALA A 1114 24.89 -53.58 1.23
C ALA A 1114 25.30 -53.46 2.71
N ARG A 1115 25.77 -54.56 3.33
CA ARG A 1115 26.26 -54.55 4.71
C ARG A 1115 27.52 -53.69 4.89
N GLN A 1116 28.45 -53.72 3.95
CA GLN A 1116 29.63 -52.84 3.97
C GLN A 1116 29.24 -51.34 3.98
N PHE A 1117 28.22 -50.93 3.21
CA PHE A 1117 27.72 -49.54 3.25
C PHE A 1117 26.98 -49.20 4.55
N PHE A 1118 26.30 -50.16 5.18
CA PHE A 1118 25.70 -49.99 6.50
C PHE A 1118 26.76 -49.80 7.60
N ASP A 1119 27.85 -50.59 7.57
CA ASP A 1119 28.97 -50.49 8.52
C ASP A 1119 29.93 -49.32 8.24
N ALA A 1120 29.94 -48.78 7.02
CA ALA A 1120 30.59 -47.51 6.71
C ALA A 1120 29.91 -46.28 7.33
N VAL A 1121 28.65 -46.37 7.77
CA VAL A 1121 27.95 -45.30 8.52
C VAL A 1121 28.13 -45.55 10.03
N PRO A 1122 28.84 -44.67 10.77
CA PRO A 1122 29.06 -44.84 12.20
C PRO A 1122 27.76 -44.92 12.99
N ILE A 1123 27.69 -45.80 14.00
CA ILE A 1123 26.47 -46.11 14.78
C ILE A 1123 25.77 -44.84 15.29
N TYR A 1124 26.54 -43.86 15.77
CA TYR A 1124 26.01 -42.58 16.28
C TYR A 1124 25.37 -41.68 15.21
N LYS A 1125 25.69 -41.88 13.92
CA LYS A 1125 25.08 -41.21 12.75
C LYS A 1125 24.00 -42.04 12.03
N ARG A 1126 23.83 -43.33 12.37
CA ARG A 1126 22.78 -44.17 11.76
C ARG A 1126 21.39 -43.65 12.14
N GLU A 1127 20.59 -43.34 11.12
CA GLU A 1127 19.18 -42.96 11.26
C GLU A 1127 18.26 -44.19 11.28
N PRO A 1128 17.01 -44.08 11.78
CA PRO A 1128 15.99 -45.12 11.62
C PRO A 1128 15.77 -45.51 10.15
N SER A 1129 15.95 -44.57 9.21
CA SER A 1129 15.91 -44.80 7.76
C SER A 1129 16.95 -45.84 7.29
N THR A 1130 18.14 -45.84 7.91
CA THR A 1130 19.26 -46.75 7.64
C THR A 1130 19.04 -48.14 8.22
N TYR A 1131 18.53 -48.22 9.45
CA TYR A 1131 18.09 -49.51 10.02
C TYR A 1131 16.95 -50.10 9.20
N GLU A 1132 15.96 -49.31 8.77
CA GLU A 1132 14.85 -49.77 7.92
C GLU A 1132 15.33 -50.27 6.55
N ALA A 1133 16.31 -49.59 5.93
CA ALA A 1133 16.89 -50.01 4.65
C ALA A 1133 17.63 -51.35 4.76
N MET A 1134 18.52 -51.51 5.74
CA MET A 1134 19.28 -52.75 5.92
C MET A 1134 18.41 -53.92 6.37
N THR A 1135 17.40 -53.66 7.21
CA THR A 1135 16.38 -54.64 7.60
C THR A 1135 15.63 -55.18 6.38
N ARG A 1136 15.22 -54.32 5.44
CA ARG A 1136 14.60 -54.76 4.18
C ARG A 1136 15.56 -55.56 3.30
N ALA A 1137 16.84 -55.19 3.24
CA ALA A 1137 17.83 -55.92 2.45
C ALA A 1137 18.01 -57.37 2.94
N TYR A 1138 18.13 -57.57 4.26
CA TYR A 1138 18.19 -58.90 4.84
C TYR A 1138 16.90 -59.71 4.64
N LEU A 1139 15.72 -59.09 4.78
CA LEU A 1139 14.43 -59.75 4.53
C LEU A 1139 14.24 -60.15 3.05
N ALA A 1140 14.68 -59.31 2.10
CA ALA A 1140 14.65 -59.64 0.67
C ALA A 1140 15.51 -60.87 0.34
N ALA A 1141 16.67 -60.99 0.99
CA ALA A 1141 17.55 -62.15 0.90
C ALA A 1141 17.20 -63.29 1.89
N GLN A 1142 16.02 -63.25 2.51
CA GLN A 1142 15.48 -64.25 3.46
C GLN A 1142 16.29 -64.45 4.76
N GLN A 1143 17.31 -63.63 5.04
CA GLN A 1143 18.19 -63.71 6.22
C GLN A 1143 17.54 -63.10 7.47
N HIS A 1144 16.53 -63.76 8.02
CA HIS A 1144 15.70 -63.23 9.11
C HIS A 1144 16.48 -62.96 10.41
N GLU A 1145 17.40 -63.85 10.81
CA GLU A 1145 18.22 -63.69 12.03
C GLU A 1145 19.09 -62.42 11.98
N ASN A 1146 19.68 -62.13 10.81
CA ASN A 1146 20.46 -60.91 10.58
C ASN A 1146 19.57 -59.65 10.61
N ALA A 1147 18.31 -59.75 10.17
CA ALA A 1147 17.34 -58.66 10.27
C ALA A 1147 16.95 -58.36 11.73
N GLU A 1148 16.73 -59.39 12.56
CA GLU A 1148 16.47 -59.22 14.00
C GLU A 1148 17.65 -58.58 14.73
N GLY A 1149 18.88 -58.97 14.41
CA GLY A 1149 20.10 -58.36 14.98
C GLY A 1149 20.21 -56.85 14.72
N VAL A 1150 19.87 -56.39 13.51
CA VAL A 1150 19.84 -54.96 13.15
C VAL A 1150 18.74 -54.20 13.90
N VAL A 1151 17.57 -54.82 14.11
CA VAL A 1151 16.47 -54.24 14.89
C VAL A 1151 16.79 -54.14 16.38
N GLU A 1152 17.54 -55.10 16.93
CA GLU A 1152 17.97 -55.06 18.33
C GLU A 1152 19.10 -54.05 18.56
N GLU A 1153 20.02 -53.85 17.60
CA GLU A 1153 20.96 -52.72 17.63
C GLU A 1153 20.22 -51.37 17.66
N MET A 1154 19.19 -51.21 16.81
CA MET A 1154 18.34 -50.02 16.78
C MET A 1154 17.59 -49.78 18.09
N ARG A 1155 17.12 -50.83 18.79
CA ARG A 1155 16.46 -50.71 20.10
C ARG A 1155 17.41 -50.20 21.19
N ARG A 1156 18.63 -50.75 21.25
CA ARG A 1156 19.67 -50.32 22.20
C ARG A 1156 20.08 -48.85 22.02
N ARG A 1157 19.84 -48.29 20.83
CA ARG A 1157 20.05 -46.87 20.50
C ARG A 1157 18.93 -45.93 21.00
N GLY A 1158 17.84 -46.46 21.57
CA GLY A 1158 16.85 -45.66 22.32
C GLY A 1158 15.91 -44.79 21.47
N PHE A 1159 15.66 -45.14 20.21
CA PHE A 1159 14.74 -44.39 19.36
C PHE A 1159 13.28 -44.44 19.88
N PRO A 1160 12.47 -43.38 19.65
CA PRO A 1160 11.06 -43.35 20.06
C PRO A 1160 10.27 -44.56 19.56
N TYR A 1161 9.48 -45.17 20.46
CA TYR A 1161 8.80 -46.44 20.20
C TYR A 1161 7.92 -46.42 18.93
N ALA A 1162 7.25 -45.31 18.62
CA ALA A 1162 6.45 -45.17 17.40
C ALA A 1162 7.26 -45.33 16.09
N VAL A 1163 8.53 -44.89 16.09
CA VAL A 1163 9.44 -45.02 14.93
C VAL A 1163 10.05 -46.42 14.89
N ALA A 1164 10.52 -46.91 16.04
CA ALA A 1164 11.09 -48.26 16.16
C ALA A 1164 10.06 -49.34 15.82
N LYS A 1165 8.80 -49.18 16.24
CA LYS A 1165 7.69 -50.12 16.00
C LYS A 1165 7.55 -50.45 14.51
N LYS A 1166 7.54 -49.45 13.62
CA LYS A 1166 7.40 -49.68 12.17
C LYS A 1166 8.45 -50.64 11.62
N ILE A 1167 9.67 -50.62 12.17
CA ILE A 1167 10.80 -51.43 11.71
C ILE A 1167 10.79 -52.81 12.39
N ILE A 1168 10.38 -52.87 13.67
CA ILE A 1168 10.10 -54.12 14.39
C ILE A 1168 8.98 -54.93 13.70
N ASP A 1169 7.91 -54.24 13.28
CA ASP A 1169 6.74 -54.85 12.62
C ASP A 1169 7.08 -55.41 11.22
N LEU A 1170 8.11 -54.86 10.53
CA LEU A 1170 8.61 -55.41 9.25
C LEU A 1170 9.21 -56.81 9.42
N VAL A 1171 10.00 -57.05 10.48
CA VAL A 1171 10.62 -58.36 10.72
C VAL A 1171 9.62 -59.37 11.27
N ARG A 1172 8.62 -58.91 12.04
CA ARG A 1172 7.57 -59.77 12.61
C ARG A 1172 6.51 -60.25 11.60
N GLY A 1173 6.56 -59.78 10.35
CA GLY A 1173 5.81 -60.37 9.24
C GLY A 1173 4.29 -60.45 9.43
N GLY A 1174 3.70 -59.53 10.20
CA GLY A 1174 2.26 -59.53 10.52
C GLY A 1174 1.78 -60.65 11.45
N ARG A 1175 2.68 -61.43 12.07
CA ARG A 1175 2.29 -62.44 13.07
C ARG A 1175 2.05 -61.77 14.42
N SER A 1176 0.80 -61.81 14.89
CA SER A 1176 0.39 -61.31 16.19
C SER A 1176 0.59 -62.35 17.30
N SER A 1177 1.56 -62.11 18.17
CA SER A 1177 1.72 -62.71 19.51
C SER A 1177 2.52 -61.75 20.39
#